data_AF-A0A8S9V1R5-F1
#
_entry.id   AF-A0A8S9V1R5-F1
#
_cell.length_a   1.000
_cell.length_b   1.000
_cell.length_c   1.000
_cell.angle_alpha   90.00
_cell.angle_beta   90.00
_cell.angle_gamma   90.00
#
_symmetry.space_group_name_H-M   'P 1'
#
loop_
_entity.id
_entity.type
_entity.pdbx_description
1 polymer ?
#
loop_
_entity_poly.entity_id
_entity_poly.type
_entity_poly.pdbx_seq_one_letter_code
_entity_poly.pdbx_strand_id
1 'polypeptide(L)'
;MRWREIVLAVVWLGGVVLLRRVQSLGLVLRSSTALQVNQVLNSLYAKGDMVQLKEVAEQVVQQNNTKVLQDLSFPSVFQYLGVAQYSLGDLEEATKTFELAVKVNENDSQSWVHLGNCYLFQKRLPEAVAALEVGVKQKGSVKSLYALVKARNWMADWEDREDSLGQVKEMLEEGLRLGQSLDANAFEVVELPPQTRLELRRRAYDELEARAEILCCDERTNLNLQAPELRIGFVSSDFGVHPVSSLLRGLLALLSSPDHQTKVYCFSLSDASSWWSRNISRTVDFMISLSGKNTLDAAKLIQSYGIHVLVDLNGHTLLSGISIFTHRPAPVQVAYLGYPKTTGYPSIDYIVSDGVATPAETSGGSFSEKLLLLPTHYIVNDHLQMLGHTIQGKRPRLSTFFDLDDYTFVFATFSNWQKMDPSVFSAWMEILARVPSSVMWFQEYFGHEGAITNLRNEAEAHGINGKRLIFSPLDPWIDHTYRKRIADLVLDTSMKNGHTTVLDALCAGVPVITLEGDQMSNRATSSALNALDLHDMTVHSIKEYVEVAVYLATHKHVLEKLRKKVEDNRLHYPLFDTAKYATKFEESIKAAWQLKKSRLRGPTREMHIFQSTEASAVWPRDFPVLSAKEDSNAEDEYVVRVQNALDTQQPIQLHIGGHVKDPDWWIVDANDGDIVDFVMYISNLYAFPDNSVDVLYSSHVLEHCTHGFGRELEHTLREWHRVLRPGGQLLVSVPNLFALATLFTNESIPHQDRVWIMTVIYGGQIDQYDLHKVGFDEAILLAYLTQAGFCEFTRYDDFGLFADSSILVVHDTPISLNIQAKVCK
;
A
#
# COMPACT_ATOMS: atom_id res chain seq x y z
N MET A 1 -15.97 22.10 48.68
CA MET A 1 -17.39 22.06 48.27
C MET A 1 -17.77 22.97 47.10
N ARG A 2 -16.98 23.98 46.67
CA ARG A 2 -17.44 24.97 45.66
C ARG A 2 -17.12 24.72 44.16
N TRP A 3 -16.40 23.66 43.79
CA TRP A 3 -16.05 23.41 42.38
C TRP A 3 -17.10 22.60 41.60
N ARG A 4 -17.77 21.62 42.27
CA ARG A 4 -18.83 20.81 41.64
C ARG A 4 -20.08 21.64 41.29
N GLU A 5 -20.41 22.65 42.09
CA GLU A 5 -21.58 23.51 41.86
C GLU A 5 -21.36 24.50 40.71
N ILE A 6 -20.12 24.97 40.48
CA ILE A 6 -19.79 25.86 39.35
C ILE A 6 -19.80 25.09 38.03
N VAL A 7 -19.28 23.86 38.01
CA VAL A 7 -19.33 23.00 36.81
C VAL A 7 -20.77 22.60 36.47
N LEU A 8 -21.58 22.27 37.49
CA LEU A 8 -23.02 22.02 37.29
C LEU A 8 -23.76 23.27 36.81
N ALA A 9 -23.45 24.46 37.34
CA ALA A 9 -24.06 25.71 36.90
C ALA A 9 -23.70 26.10 35.46
N VAL A 10 -22.45 25.87 35.02
CA VAL A 10 -22.01 26.15 33.63
C VAL A 10 -22.61 25.14 32.64
N VAL A 11 -22.72 23.86 33.02
CA VAL A 11 -23.41 22.83 32.22
C VAL A 11 -24.92 23.13 32.13
N TRP A 12 -25.52 23.60 33.22
CA TRP A 12 -26.95 23.95 33.25
C TRP A 12 -27.25 25.25 32.49
N LEU A 13 -26.41 26.30 32.62
CA LEU A 13 -26.53 27.53 31.83
C LEU A 13 -26.28 27.30 30.34
N GLY A 14 -25.31 26.47 29.97
CA GLY A 14 -25.08 26.06 28.59
C GLY A 14 -26.27 25.29 28.00
N GLY A 15 -26.82 24.34 28.76
CA GLY A 15 -28.03 23.60 28.38
C GLY A 15 -29.27 24.48 28.25
N VAL A 16 -29.48 25.45 29.15
CA VAL A 16 -30.61 26.38 29.14
C VAL A 16 -30.51 27.40 27.99
N VAL A 17 -29.31 27.84 27.61
CA VAL A 17 -29.11 28.73 26.45
C VAL A 17 -29.33 27.99 25.13
N LEU A 18 -28.90 26.73 25.03
CA LEU A 18 -29.18 25.87 23.87
C LEU A 18 -30.69 25.60 23.74
N LEU A 19 -31.35 25.18 24.83
CA LEU A 19 -32.80 24.96 24.88
C LEU A 19 -33.61 26.22 24.55
N ARG A 20 -33.18 27.41 25.00
CA ARG A 20 -33.85 28.68 24.66
C ARG A 20 -33.67 29.08 23.20
N ARG A 21 -32.50 28.86 22.59
CA ARG A 21 -32.29 29.09 21.14
C ARG A 21 -33.11 28.13 20.28
N VAL A 22 -33.13 26.85 20.63
CA VAL A 22 -33.90 25.81 19.93
C VAL A 22 -35.41 26.06 20.03
N GLN A 23 -35.92 26.43 21.22
CA GLN A 23 -37.32 26.82 21.37
C GLN A 23 -37.68 28.08 20.59
N SER A 24 -36.76 29.05 20.47
CA SER A 24 -36.99 30.27 19.68
C SER A 24 -37.04 30.01 18.17
N LEU A 25 -36.22 29.09 17.64
CA LEU A 25 -36.28 28.67 16.23
C LEU A 25 -37.53 27.82 15.93
N GLY A 26 -37.90 26.90 16.83
CA GLY A 26 -39.09 26.06 16.68
C GLY A 26 -40.41 26.86 16.64
N LEU A 27 -40.47 28.01 17.30
CA LEU A 27 -41.60 28.96 17.23
C LEU A 27 -41.65 29.71 15.89
N VAL A 28 -40.50 30.04 15.29
CA VAL A 28 -40.41 30.73 13.98
C VAL A 28 -40.83 29.80 12.84
N LEU A 29 -40.52 28.51 12.93
CA LEU A 29 -40.80 27.54 11.86
C LEU A 29 -42.28 27.18 11.71
N ARG A 30 -43.09 27.27 12.77
CA ARG A 30 -44.53 26.91 12.73
C ARG A 30 -45.38 27.74 11.77
N SER A 31 -44.94 28.96 11.44
CA SER A 31 -45.61 29.87 10.49
C SER A 31 -44.75 30.14 9.24
N SER A 32 -43.66 29.39 9.05
CA SER A 32 -42.73 29.62 7.95
C SER A 32 -43.22 29.00 6.63
N THR A 33 -42.91 29.65 5.51
CA THR A 33 -43.14 29.10 4.16
C THR A 33 -42.08 28.05 3.81
N ALA A 34 -42.35 27.23 2.78
CA ALA A 34 -41.38 26.23 2.30
C ALA A 34 -40.02 26.85 1.92
N LEU A 35 -40.04 28.04 1.30
CA LEU A 35 -38.83 28.81 0.98
C LEU A 35 -38.02 29.18 2.23
N GLN A 36 -38.67 29.68 3.29
CA GLN A 36 -38.00 30.08 4.53
C GLN A 36 -37.36 28.88 5.23
N VAL A 37 -38.08 27.75 5.29
CA VAL A 37 -37.56 26.49 5.83
C VAL A 37 -36.34 26.04 5.01
N ASN A 38 -36.45 26.03 3.68
CA ASN A 38 -35.36 25.63 2.81
C ASN A 38 -34.11 26.51 2.96
N GLN A 39 -34.27 27.84 3.09
CA GLN A 39 -33.15 28.75 3.32
C GLN A 39 -32.38 28.44 4.61
N VAL A 40 -33.09 28.08 5.68
CA VAL A 40 -32.47 27.68 6.96
C VAL A 40 -31.72 26.35 6.79
N LEU A 41 -32.39 25.33 6.27
CA LEU A 41 -31.79 23.99 6.07
C LEU A 41 -30.56 24.05 5.14
N ASN A 42 -30.69 24.73 4.00
CA ASN A 42 -29.59 24.90 3.06
C ASN A 42 -28.41 25.68 3.68
N SER A 43 -28.69 26.69 4.52
CA SER A 43 -27.62 27.42 5.22
C SER A 43 -26.86 26.53 6.20
N LEU A 44 -27.55 25.67 6.96
CA LEU A 44 -26.93 24.73 7.88
C LEU A 44 -26.12 23.67 7.12
N TYR A 45 -26.70 23.11 6.05
CA TYR A 45 -26.03 22.18 5.16
C TYR A 45 -24.75 22.78 4.57
N ALA A 46 -24.81 23.99 4.01
CA ALA A 46 -23.67 24.68 3.42
C ALA A 46 -22.57 25.03 4.45
N LYS A 47 -22.92 25.18 5.74
CA LYS A 47 -21.97 25.38 6.83
C LYS A 47 -21.37 24.08 7.36
N GLY A 48 -21.89 22.92 6.96
CA GLY A 48 -21.48 21.64 7.52
C GLY A 48 -22.01 21.36 8.94
N ASP A 49 -23.01 22.12 9.42
CA ASP A 49 -23.58 21.92 10.76
C ASP A 49 -24.65 20.83 10.72
N MET A 50 -24.20 19.57 10.67
CA MET A 50 -25.05 18.40 10.51
C MET A 50 -25.90 18.14 11.76
N VAL A 51 -25.39 18.45 12.95
CA VAL A 51 -26.14 18.33 14.21
C VAL A 51 -27.35 19.27 14.20
N GLN A 52 -27.15 20.56 13.95
CA GLN A 52 -28.25 21.51 13.92
C GLN A 52 -29.18 21.26 12.73
N LEU A 53 -28.64 20.84 11.57
CA LEU A 53 -29.43 20.46 10.40
C LEU A 53 -30.41 19.32 10.73
N LYS A 54 -29.93 18.26 11.38
CA LYS A 54 -30.74 17.13 11.83
C LYS A 54 -31.86 17.60 12.75
N GLU A 55 -31.52 18.33 13.82
CA GLU A 55 -32.50 18.81 14.81
C GLU A 55 -33.61 19.66 14.18
N VAL A 56 -33.23 20.61 13.31
CA VAL A 56 -34.19 21.50 12.64
C VAL A 56 -35.06 20.73 11.65
N ALA A 57 -34.48 19.83 10.86
CA ALA A 57 -35.23 19.02 9.90
C ALA A 57 -36.21 18.06 10.61
N GLU A 58 -35.81 17.42 11.71
CA GLU A 58 -36.69 16.58 12.53
C GLU A 58 -37.88 17.37 13.09
N GLN A 59 -37.66 18.59 13.58
CA GLN A 59 -38.74 19.45 14.05
C GLN A 59 -39.73 19.81 12.94
N VAL A 60 -39.24 20.09 11.72
CA VAL A 60 -40.10 20.39 10.57
C VAL A 60 -40.93 19.15 10.18
N VAL A 61 -40.32 17.95 10.19
CA VAL A 61 -41.04 16.69 9.95
C VAL A 61 -42.11 16.44 11.00
N GLN A 62 -41.80 16.66 12.29
CA GLN A 62 -42.74 16.49 13.41
C GLN A 62 -43.94 17.45 13.34
N GLN A 63 -43.76 18.65 12.77
CA GLN A 63 -44.87 19.59 12.56
C GLN A 63 -45.88 19.11 11.50
N ASN A 64 -45.49 18.14 10.67
CA ASN A 64 -46.33 17.49 9.65
C ASN A 64 -47.07 18.48 8.73
N ASN A 65 -46.43 19.60 8.40
CA ASN A 65 -47.00 20.60 7.50
C ASN A 65 -46.85 20.14 6.05
N THR A 66 -47.94 19.62 5.48
CA THR A 66 -47.97 19.05 4.13
C THR A 66 -47.51 20.03 3.05
N LYS A 67 -47.80 21.34 3.21
CA LYS A 67 -47.37 22.37 2.24
C LYS A 67 -45.85 22.55 2.19
N VAL A 68 -45.15 22.22 3.27
CA VAL A 68 -43.68 22.29 3.33
C VAL A 68 -43.08 20.95 2.93
N LEU A 69 -43.64 19.85 3.43
CA LEU A 69 -43.09 18.50 3.20
C LEU A 69 -43.29 17.99 1.77
N GLN A 70 -44.31 18.45 1.06
CA GLN A 70 -44.60 18.04 -0.33
C GLN A 70 -44.23 19.12 -1.37
N ASP A 71 -43.58 20.21 -0.97
CA ASP A 71 -43.11 21.22 -1.92
C ASP A 71 -41.87 20.70 -2.66
N LEU A 72 -42.00 20.53 -3.97
CA LEU A 72 -40.96 19.99 -4.85
C LEU A 72 -40.10 21.09 -5.50
N SER A 73 -40.31 22.36 -5.13
CA SER A 73 -39.53 23.49 -5.66
C SER A 73 -38.09 23.52 -5.15
N PHE A 74 -37.79 22.74 -4.10
CA PHE A 74 -36.49 22.67 -3.44
C PHE A 74 -36.16 21.22 -3.03
N PRO A 75 -34.90 20.93 -2.63
CA PRO A 75 -34.58 19.65 -1.97
C PRO A 75 -35.52 19.39 -0.80
N SER A 76 -36.03 18.17 -0.71
CA SER A 76 -37.02 17.82 0.31
C SER A 76 -36.42 17.91 1.71
N VAL A 77 -37.26 18.18 2.72
CA VAL A 77 -36.81 18.17 4.13
C VAL A 77 -36.25 16.80 4.51
N PHE A 78 -36.83 15.72 3.98
CA PHE A 78 -36.34 14.35 4.17
C PHE A 78 -34.93 14.17 3.57
N GLN A 79 -34.64 14.75 2.41
CA GLN A 79 -33.30 14.71 1.84
C GLN A 79 -32.26 15.35 2.77
N TYR A 80 -32.53 16.57 3.27
CA TYR A 80 -31.62 17.22 4.24
C TYR A 80 -31.44 16.40 5.52
N LEU A 81 -32.55 15.87 6.07
CA LEU A 81 -32.52 15.04 7.27
C LEU A 81 -31.69 13.77 7.05
N GLY A 82 -31.91 13.08 5.93
CA GLY A 82 -31.19 11.85 5.58
C GLY A 82 -29.70 12.10 5.42
N VAL A 83 -29.30 13.21 4.78
CA VAL A 83 -27.88 13.59 4.64
C VAL A 83 -27.25 13.91 5.99
N ALA A 84 -27.97 14.60 6.88
CA ALA A 84 -27.49 14.88 8.23
C ALA A 84 -27.32 13.61 9.06
N GLN A 85 -28.33 12.73 9.05
CA GLN A 85 -28.29 11.42 9.73
C GLN A 85 -27.15 10.55 9.20
N TYR A 86 -27.00 10.46 7.88
CA TYR A 86 -25.92 9.73 7.23
C TYR A 86 -24.54 10.26 7.67
N SER A 87 -24.36 11.58 7.66
CA SER A 87 -23.09 12.23 8.02
C SER A 87 -22.74 12.07 9.51
N LEU A 88 -23.74 11.98 10.38
CA LEU A 88 -23.57 11.74 11.83
C LEU A 88 -23.42 10.25 12.18
N GLY A 89 -23.56 9.35 11.20
CA GLY A 89 -23.40 7.91 11.37
C GLY A 89 -24.67 7.12 11.69
N ASP A 90 -25.84 7.77 11.66
CA ASP A 90 -27.15 7.15 11.91
C ASP A 90 -27.68 6.43 10.65
N LEU A 91 -26.95 5.44 10.14
CA LEU A 91 -27.21 4.81 8.83
C LEU A 91 -28.61 4.19 8.69
N GLU A 92 -29.14 3.54 9.73
CA GLU A 92 -30.48 2.94 9.69
C GLU A 92 -31.58 4.00 9.57
N GLU A 93 -31.47 5.09 10.34
CA GLU A 93 -32.43 6.19 10.29
C GLU A 93 -32.29 6.96 8.97
N ALA A 94 -31.07 7.20 8.50
CA ALA A 94 -30.83 7.81 7.19
C ALA A 94 -31.52 7.02 6.07
N THR A 95 -31.46 5.68 6.11
CA THR A 95 -32.10 4.81 5.11
C THR A 95 -33.62 4.98 5.11
N LYS A 96 -34.25 4.89 6.29
CA LYS A 96 -35.71 5.10 6.43
C LYS A 96 -36.12 6.49 5.94
N THR A 97 -35.31 7.50 6.24
CA THR A 97 -35.54 8.88 5.80
C THR A 97 -35.41 9.02 4.28
N PHE A 98 -34.42 8.40 3.65
CA PHE A 98 -34.29 8.43 2.20
C PHE A 98 -35.38 7.62 1.49
N GLU A 99 -35.85 6.51 2.07
CA GLU A 99 -37.05 5.81 1.58
C GLU A 99 -38.29 6.73 1.58
N LEU A 100 -38.42 7.62 2.57
CA LEU A 100 -39.47 8.65 2.57
C LEU A 100 -39.20 9.74 1.54
N ALA A 101 -37.94 10.17 1.38
CA ALA A 101 -37.56 11.20 0.41
C ALA A 101 -37.93 10.78 -1.03
N VAL A 102 -37.61 9.55 -1.44
CA VAL A 102 -37.97 9.04 -2.77
C VAL A 102 -39.47 8.80 -2.94
N LYS A 103 -40.22 8.52 -1.87
CA LYS A 103 -41.69 8.43 -1.91
C LYS A 103 -42.34 9.79 -2.09
N VAL A 104 -41.76 10.85 -1.51
CA VAL A 104 -42.25 12.22 -1.65
C VAL A 104 -41.92 12.79 -3.02
N ASN A 105 -40.70 12.52 -3.52
CA ASN A 105 -40.27 12.93 -4.85
C ASN A 105 -39.57 11.79 -5.58
N GLU A 106 -40.34 11.01 -6.34
CA GLU A 106 -39.81 9.88 -7.12
C GLU A 106 -38.83 10.27 -8.23
N ASN A 107 -38.82 11.55 -8.61
CA ASN A 107 -37.98 12.08 -9.69
C ASN A 107 -36.68 12.71 -9.18
N ASP A 108 -36.46 12.79 -7.86
CA ASP A 108 -35.18 13.26 -7.32
C ASP A 108 -34.10 12.18 -7.41
N SER A 109 -33.25 12.31 -8.40
CA SER A 109 -32.17 11.35 -8.66
C SER A 109 -31.15 11.27 -7.51
N GLN A 110 -30.92 12.36 -6.78
CA GLN A 110 -29.95 12.39 -5.67
C GLN A 110 -30.46 11.61 -4.46
N SER A 111 -31.74 11.72 -4.09
CA SER A 111 -32.32 10.89 -3.02
C SER A 111 -32.23 9.39 -3.34
N TRP A 112 -32.43 8.98 -4.60
CA TRP A 112 -32.22 7.59 -5.02
C TRP A 112 -30.77 7.14 -4.88
N VAL A 113 -29.81 7.97 -5.28
CA VAL A 113 -28.38 7.66 -5.12
C VAL A 113 -28.00 7.55 -3.65
N HIS A 114 -28.46 8.48 -2.79
CA HIS A 114 -28.21 8.42 -1.36
C HIS A 114 -28.84 7.18 -0.71
N LEU A 115 -30.06 6.80 -1.11
CA LEU A 115 -30.70 5.57 -0.66
C LEU A 115 -29.88 4.34 -1.06
N GLY A 116 -29.45 4.27 -2.33
CA GLY A 116 -28.61 3.20 -2.84
C GLY A 116 -27.26 3.08 -2.11
N ASN A 117 -26.63 4.21 -1.80
CA ASN A 117 -25.41 4.24 -0.98
C ASN A 117 -25.66 3.73 0.44
N CYS A 118 -26.78 4.12 1.08
CA CYS A 118 -27.13 3.61 2.41
C CYS A 118 -27.28 2.09 2.40
N TYR A 119 -27.99 1.52 1.42
CA TYR A 119 -28.10 0.08 1.24
C TYR A 119 -26.74 -0.58 0.99
N LEU A 120 -25.90 0.02 0.16
CA LEU A 120 -24.56 -0.48 -0.14
C LEU A 120 -23.71 -0.60 1.14
N PHE A 121 -23.76 0.42 2.00
CA PHE A 121 -23.03 0.43 3.27
C PHE A 121 -23.61 -0.52 4.31
N GLN A 122 -24.91 -0.80 4.26
CA GLN A 122 -25.56 -1.85 5.05
C GLN A 122 -25.37 -3.26 4.47
N LYS A 123 -24.65 -3.40 3.36
CA LYS A 123 -24.46 -4.67 2.63
C LYS A 123 -25.77 -5.28 2.11
N ARG A 124 -26.79 -4.45 1.89
CA ARG A 124 -28.04 -4.82 1.21
C ARG A 124 -27.88 -4.63 -0.29
N LEU A 125 -27.03 -5.47 -0.90
CA LEU A 125 -26.54 -5.25 -2.26
C LEU A 125 -27.64 -5.26 -3.34
N PRO A 126 -28.62 -6.19 -3.32
CA PRO A 126 -29.70 -6.16 -4.29
C PRO A 126 -30.51 -4.85 -4.25
N GLU A 127 -30.85 -4.37 -3.05
CA GLU A 127 -31.56 -3.10 -2.92
C GLU A 127 -30.69 -1.90 -3.29
N ALA A 128 -29.38 -1.96 -3.01
CA ALA A 128 -28.43 -0.94 -3.43
C ALA A 128 -28.38 -0.80 -4.95
N VAL A 129 -28.23 -1.91 -5.67
CA VAL A 129 -28.22 -1.91 -7.14
C VAL A 129 -29.55 -1.41 -7.69
N ALA A 130 -30.69 -1.89 -7.18
CA ALA A 130 -32.00 -1.44 -7.64
C ALA A 130 -32.20 0.08 -7.46
N ALA A 131 -31.84 0.63 -6.30
CA ALA A 131 -31.95 2.07 -6.04
C ALA A 131 -30.99 2.90 -6.90
N LEU A 132 -29.75 2.44 -7.07
CA LEU A 132 -28.74 3.11 -7.90
C LEU A 132 -29.11 3.06 -9.39
N GLU A 133 -29.69 1.97 -9.88
CA GLU A 133 -30.19 1.88 -11.26
C GLU A 133 -31.30 2.90 -11.52
N VAL A 134 -32.24 3.07 -10.59
CA VAL A 134 -33.27 4.11 -10.71
C VAL A 134 -32.61 5.50 -10.72
N GLY A 135 -31.78 5.81 -9.72
CA GLY A 135 -31.15 7.13 -9.61
C GLY A 135 -30.24 7.51 -10.79
N VAL A 136 -29.41 6.56 -11.24
CA VAL A 136 -28.42 6.77 -12.30
C VAL A 136 -29.02 6.62 -13.69
N LYS A 137 -29.61 5.45 -14.00
CA LYS A 137 -30.05 5.11 -15.37
C LYS A 137 -31.41 5.70 -15.71
N GLN A 138 -32.37 5.72 -14.78
CA GLN A 138 -33.74 6.18 -15.07
C GLN A 138 -33.95 7.66 -14.81
N LYS A 139 -33.35 8.20 -13.73
CA LYS A 139 -33.52 9.60 -13.28
C LYS A 139 -32.34 10.51 -13.63
N GLY A 140 -31.31 10.00 -14.30
CA GLY A 140 -30.28 10.80 -14.96
C GLY A 140 -29.14 11.32 -14.05
N SER A 141 -28.87 10.70 -12.90
CA SER A 141 -27.66 11.02 -12.10
C SER A 141 -26.40 10.35 -12.67
N VAL A 142 -26.05 10.68 -13.92
CA VAL A 142 -24.91 10.08 -14.65
C VAL A 142 -23.59 10.26 -13.90
N LYS A 143 -23.44 11.36 -13.13
CA LYS A 143 -22.25 11.63 -12.30
C LYS A 143 -21.99 10.56 -11.23
N SER A 144 -23.01 9.80 -10.85
CA SER A 144 -22.93 8.74 -9.85
C SER A 144 -22.88 7.34 -10.48
N LEU A 145 -22.65 7.23 -11.79
CA LEU A 145 -22.57 5.94 -12.51
C LEU A 145 -21.55 4.98 -11.88
N TYR A 146 -20.41 5.49 -11.40
CA TYR A 146 -19.42 4.65 -10.75
C TYR A 146 -19.94 3.98 -9.46
N ALA A 147 -20.86 4.61 -8.72
CA ALA A 147 -21.47 3.98 -7.56
C ALA A 147 -22.28 2.73 -7.95
N LEU A 148 -22.99 2.78 -9.09
CA LEU A 148 -23.68 1.62 -9.66
C LEU A 148 -22.70 0.53 -10.11
N VAL A 149 -21.64 0.90 -10.85
CA VAL A 149 -20.59 -0.04 -11.28
C VAL A 149 -19.98 -0.76 -10.07
N LYS A 150 -19.66 -0.01 -9.01
CA LYS A 150 -19.14 -0.54 -7.76
C LYS A 150 -20.12 -1.54 -7.12
N ALA A 151 -21.39 -1.17 -7.00
CA ALA A 151 -22.41 -2.02 -6.37
C ALA A 151 -22.62 -3.33 -7.16
N ARG A 152 -22.65 -3.28 -8.50
CA ARG A 152 -22.73 -4.46 -9.36
C ARG A 152 -21.48 -5.34 -9.29
N ASN A 153 -20.29 -4.74 -9.27
CA ASN A 153 -19.05 -5.49 -9.09
C ASN A 153 -19.02 -6.24 -7.75
N TRP A 154 -19.61 -5.69 -6.68
CA TRP A 154 -19.72 -6.39 -5.39
C TRP A 154 -20.68 -7.59 -5.45
N MET A 155 -21.60 -7.61 -6.41
CA MET A 155 -22.47 -8.73 -6.71
C MET A 155 -21.90 -9.69 -7.77
N ALA A 156 -20.65 -9.48 -8.23
CA ALA A 156 -20.08 -10.18 -9.39
C ALA A 156 -21.00 -10.12 -10.63
N ASP A 157 -21.73 -9.01 -10.77
CA ASP A 157 -22.49 -8.68 -11.97
C ASP A 157 -21.59 -7.83 -12.87
N TRP A 158 -21.15 -8.43 -13.97
CA TRP A 158 -20.13 -7.89 -14.87
C TRP A 158 -20.62 -7.62 -16.28
N GLU A 159 -21.92 -7.79 -16.56
CA GLU A 159 -22.49 -7.78 -17.91
C GLU A 159 -22.17 -6.50 -18.71
N ASP A 160 -22.31 -5.32 -18.10
CA ASP A 160 -22.02 -4.02 -18.72
C ASP A 160 -20.86 -3.27 -18.04
N ARG A 161 -19.97 -4.00 -17.37
CA ARG A 161 -18.86 -3.42 -16.56
C ARG A 161 -17.95 -2.54 -17.41
N GLU A 162 -17.43 -3.07 -18.52
CA GLU A 162 -16.46 -2.37 -19.37
C GLU A 162 -17.09 -1.13 -20.03
N ASP A 163 -18.31 -1.27 -20.56
CA ASP A 163 -19.04 -0.14 -21.16
C ASP A 163 -19.30 0.96 -20.13
N SER A 164 -19.72 0.59 -18.92
CA SER A 164 -19.99 1.55 -17.85
C SER A 164 -18.71 2.23 -17.36
N LEU A 165 -17.59 1.50 -17.26
CA LEU A 165 -16.29 2.08 -16.90
C LEU A 165 -15.76 3.02 -17.98
N GLY A 166 -15.96 2.70 -19.26
CA GLY A 166 -15.65 3.58 -20.38
C GLY A 166 -16.40 4.91 -20.27
N GLN A 167 -17.71 4.88 -19.99
CA GLN A 167 -18.52 6.08 -19.77
C GLN A 167 -18.07 6.88 -18.54
N VAL A 168 -17.76 6.19 -17.44
CA VAL A 168 -17.23 6.85 -16.23
C VAL A 168 -15.91 7.56 -16.56
N LYS A 169 -14.99 6.91 -17.26
CA LYS A 169 -13.70 7.50 -17.63
C LYS A 169 -13.87 8.75 -18.49
N GLU A 170 -14.65 8.67 -19.56
CA GLU A 170 -14.91 9.81 -20.46
C GLU A 170 -15.53 10.99 -19.70
N MET A 171 -16.53 10.72 -18.84
CA MET A 171 -17.16 11.75 -18.01
C MET A 171 -16.17 12.43 -17.05
N LEU A 172 -15.26 11.67 -16.44
CA LEU A 172 -14.29 12.21 -15.48
C LEU A 172 -13.20 13.02 -16.18
N GLU A 173 -12.70 12.55 -17.31
CA GLU A 173 -11.73 13.27 -18.14
C GLU A 173 -12.33 14.57 -18.67
N GLU A 174 -13.59 14.55 -19.12
CA GLU A 174 -14.29 15.76 -19.57
C GLU A 174 -14.54 16.74 -18.42
N GLY A 175 -14.99 16.24 -17.26
CA GLY A 175 -15.20 17.08 -16.07
C GLY A 175 -13.91 17.76 -15.61
N LEU A 176 -12.77 17.05 -15.65
CA LEU A 176 -11.46 17.62 -15.40
C LEU A 176 -11.09 18.70 -16.42
N ARG A 177 -11.31 18.46 -17.71
CA ARG A 177 -11.06 19.44 -18.77
C ARG A 177 -11.88 20.72 -18.57
N LEU A 178 -13.13 20.58 -18.14
CA LEU A 178 -14.07 21.69 -17.93
C LEU A 178 -13.92 22.37 -16.55
N GLY A 179 -13.01 21.94 -15.69
CA GLY A 179 -12.83 22.56 -14.38
C GLY A 179 -13.91 22.21 -13.36
N GLN A 180 -14.69 21.14 -13.58
CA GLN A 180 -15.81 20.78 -12.71
C GLN A 180 -15.34 20.00 -11.47
N SER A 181 -15.99 20.25 -10.34
CA SER A 181 -15.93 19.35 -9.19
C SER A 181 -16.73 18.07 -9.49
N LEU A 182 -16.13 16.91 -9.19
CA LEU A 182 -16.67 15.59 -9.49
C LEU A 182 -16.96 14.79 -8.21
N ASP A 183 -17.79 13.75 -8.33
CA ASP A 183 -18.24 12.90 -7.21
C ASP A 183 -17.05 12.18 -6.55
N ALA A 184 -17.00 12.16 -5.22
CA ALA A 184 -15.91 11.53 -4.48
C ALA A 184 -15.79 10.01 -4.71
N ASN A 185 -16.89 9.35 -5.10
CA ASN A 185 -16.84 7.94 -5.47
C ASN A 185 -15.96 7.71 -6.72
N ALA A 186 -15.85 8.69 -7.60
CA ALA A 186 -15.00 8.62 -8.79
C ALA A 186 -13.50 8.49 -8.47
N PHE A 187 -13.08 8.81 -7.23
CA PHE A 187 -11.68 8.69 -6.83
C PHE A 187 -11.22 7.24 -6.66
N GLU A 188 -12.16 6.30 -6.61
CA GLU A 188 -11.91 4.87 -6.46
C GLU A 188 -11.72 4.13 -7.79
N VAL A 189 -11.94 4.78 -8.95
CA VAL A 189 -11.81 4.18 -10.28
C VAL A 189 -10.36 3.74 -10.52
N VAL A 190 -10.10 2.43 -10.41
CA VAL A 190 -8.74 1.86 -10.42
C VAL A 190 -8.08 2.00 -11.79
N GLU A 191 -8.90 2.04 -12.84
CA GLU A 191 -8.54 2.11 -14.25
C GLU A 191 -8.02 3.50 -14.67
N LEU A 192 -8.19 4.52 -13.83
CA LEU A 192 -7.64 5.85 -14.10
C LEU A 192 -6.17 5.94 -13.71
N PRO A 193 -5.34 6.65 -14.50
CA PRO A 193 -3.95 6.93 -14.14
C PRO A 193 -3.85 7.55 -12.73
N PRO A 194 -2.83 7.19 -11.92
CA PRO A 194 -2.66 7.73 -10.57
C PRO A 194 -2.71 9.26 -10.50
N GLN A 195 -2.08 9.95 -11.47
CA GLN A 195 -2.05 11.42 -11.52
C GLN A 195 -3.45 12.01 -11.76
N THR A 196 -4.25 11.38 -12.63
CA THR A 196 -5.64 11.80 -12.89
C THR A 196 -6.48 11.69 -11.62
N ARG A 197 -6.35 10.59 -10.88
CA ARG A 197 -7.05 10.40 -9.60
C ARG A 197 -6.61 11.41 -8.54
N LEU A 198 -5.32 11.73 -8.48
CA LEU A 198 -4.81 12.72 -7.55
C LEU A 198 -5.38 14.12 -7.86
N GLU A 199 -5.41 14.52 -9.13
CA GLU A 199 -5.98 15.81 -9.53
C GLU A 199 -7.49 15.89 -9.27
N LEU A 200 -8.24 14.80 -9.51
CA LEU A 200 -9.65 14.69 -9.15
C LEU A 200 -9.89 14.97 -7.66
N ARG A 201 -9.09 14.33 -6.79
CA ARG A 201 -9.18 14.51 -5.34
C ARG A 201 -8.82 15.94 -4.92
N ARG A 202 -7.71 16.46 -5.43
CA ARG A 202 -7.23 17.81 -5.11
C ARG A 202 -8.33 18.84 -5.37
N ARG A 203 -8.95 18.79 -6.54
CA ARG A 203 -10.04 19.73 -6.89
C ARG A 203 -11.26 19.63 -5.98
N ALA A 204 -11.63 18.42 -5.59
CA ALA A 204 -12.79 18.24 -4.73
C ALA A 204 -12.57 18.74 -3.30
N TYR A 205 -11.33 18.73 -2.81
CA TYR A 205 -11.03 19.09 -1.41
C TYR A 205 -10.40 20.47 -1.23
N ASP A 206 -9.83 21.08 -2.28
CA ASP A 206 -9.29 22.44 -2.24
C ASP A 206 -10.35 23.46 -1.77
N GLU A 207 -11.60 23.34 -2.24
CA GLU A 207 -12.70 24.23 -1.81
C GLU A 207 -13.12 24.01 -0.35
N LEU A 208 -13.06 22.76 0.13
CA LEU A 208 -13.45 22.39 1.49
C LEU A 208 -12.41 22.91 2.50
N GLU A 209 -11.12 22.80 2.17
CA GLU A 209 -10.04 23.32 3.00
C GLU A 209 -10.02 24.86 3.03
N ALA A 210 -10.29 25.53 1.89
CA ALA A 210 -10.34 26.99 1.82
C ALA A 210 -11.40 27.62 2.76
N ARG A 211 -12.42 26.86 3.15
CA ARG A 211 -13.50 27.31 4.06
C ARG A 211 -13.28 26.88 5.51
N ALA A 212 -12.29 26.03 5.80
CA ALA A 212 -12.08 25.46 7.12
C ALA A 212 -11.49 26.49 8.10
N GLU A 213 -12.01 26.52 9.33
CA GLU A 213 -11.38 27.24 10.44
C GLU A 213 -10.13 26.47 10.88
N ILE A 214 -8.95 27.05 10.66
CA ILE A 214 -7.67 26.44 11.01
C ILE A 214 -7.38 26.67 12.51
N LEU A 215 -7.25 25.58 13.28
CA LEU A 215 -7.11 25.60 14.74
C LEU A 215 -5.64 25.68 15.20
N CYS A 216 -4.71 24.99 14.54
CA CYS A 216 -3.26 25.04 14.83
C CYS A 216 -2.55 26.07 13.91
N CYS A 217 -1.43 26.69 14.28
CA CYS A 217 -0.07 26.28 13.85
C CYS A 217 1.04 27.08 14.59
N ASP A 218 0.79 27.67 15.76
CA ASP A 218 1.80 28.48 16.48
C ASP A 218 2.24 27.85 17.81
N GLU A 219 3.43 27.24 17.82
CA GLU A 219 4.07 26.70 19.04
C GLU A 219 4.37 27.79 20.09
N ARG A 220 4.50 29.07 19.70
CA ARG A 220 4.81 30.16 20.65
C ARG A 220 3.67 30.41 21.64
N THR A 221 2.46 30.00 21.27
CA THR A 221 1.24 30.23 22.07
C THR A 221 0.65 28.95 22.65
N ASN A 222 1.02 27.76 22.14
CA ASN A 222 0.47 26.49 22.61
C ASN A 222 1.43 25.73 23.56
N LEU A 223 1.32 26.00 24.86
CA LEU A 223 2.10 25.35 25.93
C LEU A 223 1.95 23.83 25.96
N ASN A 224 0.85 23.27 25.44
CA ASN A 224 0.63 21.82 25.45
C ASN A 224 1.57 21.07 24.49
N LEU A 225 2.13 21.74 23.48
CA LEU A 225 3.11 21.16 22.53
C LEU A 225 4.56 21.21 23.08
N GLN A 226 4.75 21.73 24.29
CA GLN A 226 6.05 21.75 24.99
C GLN A 226 6.26 20.53 25.89
N ALA A 227 5.31 19.58 25.88
CA ALA A 227 5.42 18.36 26.67
C ALA A 227 6.68 17.55 26.30
N PRO A 228 7.37 16.96 27.29
CA PRO A 228 8.55 16.13 27.02
C PRO A 228 8.17 14.81 26.33
N GLU A 229 7.00 14.25 26.64
CA GLU A 229 6.49 13.03 26.02
C GLU A 229 5.78 13.28 24.68
N LEU A 230 5.97 12.36 23.73
CA LEU A 230 5.32 12.45 22.43
C LEU A 230 3.87 11.93 22.49
N ARG A 231 2.91 12.85 22.43
CA ARG A 231 1.47 12.56 22.30
C ARG A 231 1.07 12.23 20.87
N ILE A 232 0.61 11.01 20.63
CA ILE A 232 0.13 10.49 19.35
C ILE A 232 -1.37 10.23 19.45
N GLY A 233 -2.15 10.83 18.55
CA GLY A 233 -3.59 10.61 18.44
C GLY A 233 -3.93 9.73 17.24
N PHE A 234 -4.87 8.80 17.39
CA PHE A 234 -5.39 7.94 16.33
C PHE A 234 -6.90 8.16 16.19
N VAL A 235 -7.37 8.60 15.02
CA VAL A 235 -8.79 8.83 14.74
C VAL A 235 -9.34 7.66 13.94
N SER A 236 -10.41 7.02 14.40
CA SER A 236 -11.05 5.92 13.67
C SER A 236 -12.52 5.73 14.01
N SER A 237 -13.33 5.35 13.02
CA SER A 237 -14.64 4.70 13.23
C SER A 237 -14.54 3.23 13.61
N ASP A 238 -13.35 2.64 13.48
CA ASP A 238 -13.16 1.19 13.37
C ASP A 238 -12.48 0.59 14.60
N PHE A 239 -12.53 1.26 15.75
CA PHE A 239 -12.16 0.71 17.06
C PHE A 239 -13.18 -0.33 17.55
N GLY A 240 -13.49 -1.33 16.74
CA GLY A 240 -14.52 -2.34 16.97
C GLY A 240 -14.24 -3.66 16.24
N VAL A 241 -15.28 -4.38 15.83
CA VAL A 241 -15.15 -5.61 15.02
C VAL A 241 -14.79 -5.22 13.59
N HIS A 242 -13.52 -4.90 13.37
CA HIS A 242 -13.00 -4.44 12.07
C HIS A 242 -11.52 -4.80 11.90
N PRO A 243 -11.04 -5.03 10.66
CA PRO A 243 -9.63 -5.34 10.39
C PRO A 243 -8.62 -4.32 10.93
N VAL A 244 -8.97 -3.02 10.97
CA VAL A 244 -8.12 -1.98 11.56
C VAL A 244 -7.83 -2.30 13.03
N SER A 245 -8.86 -2.64 13.81
CA SER A 245 -8.67 -3.02 15.23
C SER A 245 -7.84 -4.28 15.41
N SER A 246 -8.06 -5.31 14.59
CA SER A 246 -7.32 -6.58 14.72
C SER A 246 -5.84 -6.42 14.37
N LEU A 247 -5.51 -5.53 13.45
CA LEU A 247 -4.13 -5.23 13.07
C LEU A 247 -3.44 -4.31 14.08
N LEU A 248 -4.14 -3.25 14.52
CA LEU A 248 -3.53 -2.12 15.22
C LEU A 248 -3.42 -2.31 16.74
N ARG A 249 -4.21 -3.21 17.35
CA ARG A 249 -4.29 -3.39 18.81
C ARG A 249 -2.91 -3.53 19.48
N GLY A 250 -2.04 -4.40 18.94
CA GLY A 250 -0.71 -4.64 19.48
C GLY A 250 0.18 -3.39 19.45
N LEU A 251 0.15 -2.64 18.35
CA LEU A 251 0.90 -1.38 18.20
C LEU A 251 0.50 -0.36 19.27
N LEU A 252 -0.80 -0.15 19.45
CA LEU A 252 -1.31 0.82 20.42
C LEU A 252 -0.90 0.47 21.85
N ALA A 253 -0.96 -0.82 22.21
CA ALA A 253 -0.56 -1.30 23.52
C ALA A 253 0.94 -1.12 23.78
N LEU A 254 1.79 -1.41 22.77
CA LEU A 254 3.24 -1.24 22.87
C LEU A 254 3.63 0.23 22.99
N LEU A 255 3.07 1.11 22.14
CA LEU A 255 3.32 2.55 22.21
C LEU A 255 2.83 3.20 23.51
N SER A 256 1.83 2.62 24.19
CA SER A 256 1.36 3.12 25.50
C SER A 256 2.17 2.55 26.67
N SER A 257 3.03 1.55 26.42
CA SER A 257 3.84 0.93 27.47
C SER A 257 4.97 1.85 27.96
N PRO A 258 5.47 1.65 29.20
CA PRO A 258 6.56 2.46 29.76
C PRO A 258 7.87 2.40 28.99
N ASP A 259 8.07 1.40 28.13
CA ASP A 259 9.27 1.23 27.31
C ASP A 259 9.35 2.28 26.19
N HIS A 260 8.21 2.92 25.86
CA HIS A 260 8.12 3.97 24.86
C HIS A 260 7.87 5.34 25.54
N GLN A 261 8.48 6.40 25.00
CA GLN A 261 8.32 7.77 25.53
C GLN A 261 7.14 8.49 24.88
N THR A 262 5.99 7.80 24.84
CA THR A 262 4.79 8.22 24.14
C THR A 262 3.55 8.20 25.02
N LYS A 263 2.54 8.97 24.60
CA LYS A 263 1.17 8.89 25.13
C LYS A 263 0.20 8.67 23.98
N VAL A 264 -0.63 7.65 24.09
CA VAL A 264 -1.53 7.19 23.03
C VAL A 264 -2.96 7.63 23.30
N TYR A 265 -3.54 8.37 22.36
CA TYR A 265 -4.92 8.83 22.38
C TYR A 265 -5.68 8.17 21.23
N CYS A 266 -6.76 7.46 21.52
CA CYS A 266 -7.68 6.95 20.51
C CYS A 266 -8.95 7.80 20.50
N PHE A 267 -9.25 8.40 19.36
CA PHE A 267 -10.43 9.21 19.11
C PHE A 267 -11.45 8.43 18.26
N SER A 268 -12.49 7.90 18.91
CA SER A 268 -13.46 7.01 18.28
C SER A 268 -14.62 7.77 17.66
N LEU A 269 -14.92 7.54 16.38
CA LEU A 269 -16.09 8.12 15.71
C LEU A 269 -17.38 7.32 15.99
N SER A 270 -17.24 6.15 16.61
CA SER A 270 -18.35 5.27 17.00
C SER A 270 -18.24 4.86 18.47
N ASP A 271 -19.38 4.81 19.16
CA ASP A 271 -19.47 4.30 20.54
C ASP A 271 -19.90 2.82 20.59
N ALA A 272 -19.93 2.13 19.43
CA ALA A 272 -20.29 0.72 19.37
C ALA A 272 -19.37 -0.13 20.25
N SER A 273 -19.98 -0.86 21.20
CA SER A 273 -19.24 -1.71 22.13
C SER A 273 -18.90 -3.05 21.50
N SER A 274 -17.67 -3.51 21.69
CA SER A 274 -17.20 -4.83 21.26
C SER A 274 -16.12 -5.35 22.19
N TRP A 275 -15.62 -6.57 21.96
CA TRP A 275 -14.41 -7.02 22.64
C TRP A 275 -13.21 -6.14 22.30
N TRP A 276 -13.03 -5.79 21.01
CA TRP A 276 -11.94 -4.96 20.52
C TRP A 276 -11.93 -3.56 21.13
N SER A 277 -13.08 -2.87 21.11
CA SER A 277 -13.17 -1.52 21.68
C SER A 277 -12.79 -1.50 23.16
N ARG A 278 -13.29 -2.48 23.93
CA ARG A 278 -12.97 -2.62 25.36
C ARG A 278 -11.52 -3.04 25.62
N ASN A 279 -10.94 -3.88 24.76
CA ASN A 279 -9.55 -4.31 24.90
C ASN A 279 -8.61 -3.13 24.64
N ILE A 280 -8.76 -2.46 23.50
CA ILE A 280 -7.96 -1.29 23.12
C ILE A 280 -8.09 -0.20 24.19
N SER A 281 -9.31 0.11 24.64
CA SER A 281 -9.54 1.13 25.68
C SER A 281 -8.82 0.85 27.01
N ARG A 282 -8.50 -0.41 27.31
CA ARG A 282 -7.76 -0.80 28.53
C ARG A 282 -6.25 -0.76 28.36
N THR A 283 -5.75 -0.73 27.13
CA THR A 283 -4.32 -0.78 26.83
C THR A 283 -3.73 0.55 26.40
N VAL A 284 -4.56 1.54 26.04
CA VAL A 284 -4.12 2.89 25.66
C VAL A 284 -4.29 3.87 26.83
N ASP A 285 -3.57 5.00 26.78
CA ASP A 285 -3.66 6.03 27.81
C ASP A 285 -5.04 6.70 27.82
N PHE A 286 -5.63 6.96 26.65
CA PHE A 286 -6.93 7.63 26.53
C PHE A 286 -7.78 7.07 25.37
N MET A 287 -9.04 6.77 25.64
CA MET A 287 -10.08 6.50 24.64
C MET A 287 -11.16 7.58 24.75
N ILE A 288 -11.37 8.34 23.67
CA ILE A 288 -12.21 9.55 23.65
C ILE A 288 -13.25 9.41 22.54
N SER A 289 -14.52 9.60 22.87
CA SER A 289 -15.60 9.58 21.89
C SER A 289 -15.74 10.91 21.15
N LEU A 290 -15.79 10.81 19.82
CA LEU A 290 -16.15 11.86 18.88
C LEU A 290 -17.52 11.60 18.22
N SER A 291 -18.23 10.55 18.63
CA SER A 291 -19.48 10.15 18.00
C SER A 291 -20.54 11.27 18.06
N GLY A 292 -21.24 11.47 16.94
CA GLY A 292 -22.29 12.48 16.80
C GLY A 292 -21.82 13.94 16.85
N LYS A 293 -20.51 14.22 16.74
CA LYS A 293 -19.98 15.60 16.71
C LYS A 293 -19.85 16.12 15.29
N ASN A 294 -20.08 17.42 15.13
CA ASN A 294 -19.66 18.13 13.92
C ASN A 294 -18.12 18.13 13.82
N THR A 295 -17.62 18.21 12.58
CA THR A 295 -16.20 18.17 12.24
C THR A 295 -15.35 19.18 13.04
N LEU A 296 -15.79 20.44 13.13
CA LEU A 296 -15.08 21.50 13.86
C LEU A 296 -15.05 21.26 15.38
N ASP A 297 -16.15 20.76 15.96
CA ASP A 297 -16.23 20.49 17.39
C ASP A 297 -15.35 19.30 17.78
N ALA A 298 -15.31 18.27 16.93
CA ALA A 298 -14.37 17.16 17.07
C ALA A 298 -12.91 17.63 16.98
N ALA A 299 -12.59 18.52 16.03
CA ALA A 299 -11.25 19.09 15.89
C ALA A 299 -10.85 19.93 17.12
N LYS A 300 -11.74 20.78 17.65
CA LYS A 300 -11.52 21.55 18.88
C LYS A 300 -11.28 20.65 20.10
N LEU A 301 -12.02 19.54 20.20
CA LEU A 301 -11.81 18.55 21.25
C LEU A 301 -10.43 17.89 21.14
N ILE A 302 -10.02 17.44 19.95
CA ILE A 302 -8.68 16.87 19.73
C ILE A 302 -7.59 17.89 20.09
N GLN A 303 -7.72 19.13 19.61
CA GLN A 303 -6.77 20.22 19.89
C GLN A 303 -6.57 20.43 21.40
N SER A 304 -7.63 20.31 22.19
CA SER A 304 -7.57 20.51 23.65
C SER A 304 -6.63 19.55 24.39
N TYR A 305 -6.32 18.38 23.80
CA TYR A 305 -5.38 17.41 24.35
C TYR A 305 -3.91 17.68 23.99
N GLY A 306 -3.63 18.63 23.09
CA GLY A 306 -2.27 18.97 22.67
C GLY A 306 -1.57 17.83 21.94
N ILE A 307 -2.26 17.20 20.99
CA ILE A 307 -1.71 16.11 20.17
C ILE A 307 -0.60 16.65 19.26
N HIS A 308 0.57 16.00 19.25
CA HIS A 308 1.69 16.40 18.39
C HIS A 308 1.54 15.81 16.99
N VAL A 309 1.19 14.52 16.93
CA VAL A 309 0.98 13.77 15.68
C VAL A 309 -0.39 13.13 15.72
N LEU A 310 -1.25 13.50 14.77
CA LEU A 310 -2.58 12.92 14.62
C LEU A 310 -2.59 11.99 13.40
N VAL A 311 -3.06 10.76 13.61
CA VAL A 311 -3.07 9.68 12.62
C VAL A 311 -4.53 9.41 12.23
N ASP A 312 -4.85 9.59 10.95
CA ASP A 312 -6.09 9.15 10.33
C ASP A 312 -5.99 7.66 10.01
N LEU A 313 -6.96 6.87 10.48
CA LEU A 313 -7.03 5.43 10.23
C LEU A 313 -8.13 5.04 9.25
N ASN A 314 -8.91 5.99 8.71
CA ASN A 314 -10.04 5.70 7.83
C ASN A 314 -9.79 6.08 6.36
N GLY A 315 -9.13 7.20 6.08
CA GLY A 315 -9.05 7.77 4.74
C GLY A 315 -10.44 8.02 4.14
N HIS A 316 -10.76 7.42 2.99
CA HIS A 316 -12.07 7.56 2.34
C HIS A 316 -13.01 6.37 2.57
N THR A 317 -12.86 5.65 3.68
CA THR A 317 -13.81 4.59 4.05
C THR A 317 -15.11 5.15 4.63
N LEU A 318 -16.10 4.26 4.79
CA LEU A 318 -17.37 4.56 5.44
C LEU A 318 -17.14 5.17 6.83
N LEU A 319 -17.94 6.19 7.18
CA LEU A 319 -17.89 6.92 8.46
C LEU A 319 -16.52 7.55 8.77
N SER A 320 -15.75 7.89 7.74
CA SER A 320 -14.46 8.55 7.89
C SER A 320 -14.57 9.92 8.58
N GLY A 321 -13.65 10.15 9.51
CA GLY A 321 -13.44 11.45 10.15
C GLY A 321 -12.40 12.32 9.45
N ILE A 322 -11.98 12.00 8.22
CA ILE A 322 -10.89 12.71 7.54
C ILE A 322 -11.14 14.22 7.40
N SER A 323 -12.40 14.65 7.31
CA SER A 323 -12.75 16.08 7.30
C SER A 323 -12.30 16.82 8.57
N ILE A 324 -12.12 16.14 9.70
CA ILE A 324 -11.62 16.73 10.96
C ILE A 324 -10.21 17.29 10.78
N PHE A 325 -9.42 16.67 9.92
CA PHE A 325 -8.03 17.04 9.66
C PHE A 325 -7.88 18.35 8.88
N THR A 326 -8.93 18.80 8.17
CA THR A 326 -8.89 20.08 7.43
C THR A 326 -8.75 21.28 8.37
N HIS A 327 -9.25 21.15 9.60
CA HIS A 327 -9.11 22.15 10.66
C HIS A 327 -7.72 22.15 11.32
N ARG A 328 -6.84 21.23 10.91
CA ARG A 328 -5.49 21.02 11.46
C ARG A 328 -5.45 21.02 13.00
N PRO A 329 -6.17 20.13 13.69
CA PRO A 329 -6.14 20.05 15.16
C PRO A 329 -4.78 19.64 15.76
N ALA A 330 -3.86 19.10 14.94
CA ALA A 330 -2.48 18.78 15.33
C ALA A 330 -1.45 19.33 14.32
N PRO A 331 -0.20 19.62 14.75
CA PRO A 331 0.85 20.16 13.86
C PRO A 331 1.27 19.21 12.73
N VAL A 332 1.33 17.91 13.03
CA VAL A 332 1.67 16.85 12.08
C VAL A 332 0.48 15.92 11.94
N GLN A 333 0.07 15.68 10.71
CA GLN A 333 -1.06 14.84 10.36
C GLN A 333 -0.64 13.73 9.41
N VAL A 334 -1.02 12.50 9.72
CA VAL A 334 -0.54 11.29 9.03
C VAL A 334 -1.73 10.43 8.62
N ALA A 335 -1.79 9.98 7.38
CA ALA A 335 -2.71 8.92 6.97
C ALA A 335 -2.05 7.55 7.17
N TYR A 336 -2.80 6.58 7.70
CA TYR A 336 -2.29 5.24 7.91
C TYR A 336 -3.37 4.15 7.87
N LEU A 337 -2.99 3.00 7.31
CA LEU A 337 -3.64 1.69 7.44
C LEU A 337 -4.99 1.49 6.73
N GLY A 338 -6.07 2.14 7.17
CA GLY A 338 -7.42 1.82 6.68
C GLY A 338 -7.65 2.13 5.21
N TYR A 339 -6.87 3.08 4.67
CA TYR A 339 -6.96 3.53 3.29
C TYR A 339 -5.58 3.51 2.60
N PRO A 340 -5.25 2.44 1.86
CA PRO A 340 -3.93 2.24 1.24
C PRO A 340 -3.81 2.96 -0.12
N LYS A 341 -4.22 4.23 -0.16
CA LYS A 341 -4.18 5.12 -1.32
C LYS A 341 -3.98 6.56 -0.82
N THR A 342 -3.54 7.45 -1.69
CA THR A 342 -3.52 8.91 -1.42
C THR A 342 -4.89 9.39 -0.93
N THR A 343 -4.91 10.17 0.15
CA THR A 343 -6.13 10.84 0.60
C THR A 343 -6.48 12.01 -0.30
N GLY A 344 -5.48 12.65 -0.92
CA GLY A 344 -5.68 13.87 -1.70
C GLY A 344 -6.01 15.11 -0.86
N TYR A 345 -5.98 15.02 0.47
CA TYR A 345 -6.22 16.16 1.35
C TYR A 345 -4.91 16.95 1.58
N PRO A 346 -4.85 18.24 1.21
CA PRO A 346 -3.65 19.07 1.45
C PRO A 346 -3.29 19.19 2.93
N SER A 347 -4.29 19.09 3.82
CA SER A 347 -4.08 19.09 5.26
C SER A 347 -3.35 17.85 5.83
N ILE A 348 -3.27 16.72 5.12
CA ILE A 348 -2.52 15.53 5.56
C ILE A 348 -1.05 15.65 5.12
N ASP A 349 -0.11 15.63 6.08
CA ASP A 349 1.30 15.90 5.79
C ASP A 349 2.04 14.65 5.26
N TYR A 350 1.71 13.47 5.81
CA TYR A 350 2.39 12.21 5.52
C TYR A 350 1.42 11.04 5.32
N ILE A 351 1.85 10.02 4.58
CA ILE A 351 1.21 8.70 4.56
C ILE A 351 2.25 7.63 4.86
N VAL A 352 1.93 6.72 5.78
CA VAL A 352 2.82 5.61 6.15
C VAL A 352 2.78 4.54 5.07
N SER A 353 3.95 4.17 4.54
CA SER A 353 4.13 3.15 3.50
C SER A 353 5.48 2.42 3.68
N ASP A 354 5.94 1.67 2.67
CA ASP A 354 7.27 1.04 2.59
C ASP A 354 7.81 1.04 1.15
N GLY A 355 9.07 0.66 0.97
CA GLY A 355 9.76 0.72 -0.32
C GLY A 355 9.25 -0.27 -1.38
N VAL A 356 8.51 -1.32 -0.99
CA VAL A 356 7.94 -2.30 -1.94
C VAL A 356 6.54 -1.88 -2.36
N ALA A 357 5.71 -1.43 -1.42
CA ALA A 357 4.35 -0.98 -1.68
C ALA A 357 4.32 0.36 -2.41
N THR A 358 5.31 1.22 -2.20
CA THR A 358 5.50 2.49 -2.91
C THR A 358 6.95 2.64 -3.39
N PRO A 359 7.34 1.96 -4.48
CA PRO A 359 8.68 2.09 -5.07
C PRO A 359 8.95 3.54 -5.47
N ALA A 360 10.17 4.01 -5.24
CA ALA A 360 10.54 5.40 -5.50
C ALA A 360 10.39 5.77 -6.99
N GLU A 361 10.65 4.79 -7.86
CA GLU A 361 10.64 4.88 -9.31
C GLU A 361 9.24 5.18 -9.87
N THR A 362 8.20 4.64 -9.24
CA THR A 362 6.83 4.68 -9.76
C THR A 362 5.86 5.50 -8.90
N SER A 363 6.23 5.84 -7.67
CA SER A 363 5.31 6.45 -6.70
C SER A 363 5.38 7.98 -6.60
N GLY A 364 6.42 8.62 -7.16
CA GLY A 364 6.74 10.04 -6.92
C GLY A 364 5.65 11.05 -7.27
N GLY A 365 4.71 10.71 -8.16
CA GLY A 365 3.60 11.58 -8.58
C GLY A 365 2.21 11.10 -8.14
N SER A 366 2.12 10.04 -7.33
CA SER A 366 0.86 9.34 -7.04
C SER A 366 0.23 9.75 -5.70
N PHE A 367 0.92 10.56 -4.90
CA PHE A 367 0.51 10.94 -3.55
C PHE A 367 0.56 12.46 -3.35
N SER A 368 -0.43 13.00 -2.63
CA SER A 368 -0.40 14.39 -2.15
C SER A 368 0.48 14.52 -0.90
N GLU A 369 0.47 13.48 -0.09
CA GLU A 369 1.20 13.34 1.15
C GLU A 369 2.65 12.97 0.88
N LYS A 370 3.54 13.29 1.81
CA LYS A 370 4.90 12.75 1.78
C LYS A 370 4.88 11.30 2.26
N LEU A 371 5.60 10.44 1.55
CA LEU A 371 5.75 9.04 1.96
C LEU A 371 6.63 8.96 3.22
N LEU A 372 6.08 8.35 4.27
CA LEU A 372 6.81 7.97 5.49
C LEU A 372 7.12 6.47 5.41
N LEU A 373 8.29 6.14 4.86
CA LEU A 373 8.67 4.76 4.53
C LEU A 373 9.17 3.99 5.76
N LEU A 374 8.52 2.87 6.07
CA LEU A 374 8.97 1.91 7.05
C LEU A 374 9.94 0.91 6.40
N PRO A 375 10.94 0.39 7.15
CA PRO A 375 12.05 -0.37 6.58
C PRO A 375 11.71 -1.81 6.16
N THR A 376 10.53 -2.34 6.49
CA THR A 376 10.19 -3.75 6.25
C THR A 376 8.85 -3.91 5.51
N HIS A 377 7.75 -3.60 6.19
CA HIS A 377 6.39 -3.70 5.67
C HIS A 377 5.55 -2.60 6.31
N TYR A 378 4.62 -2.00 5.57
CA TYR A 378 3.81 -0.89 6.08
C TYR A 378 2.63 -1.33 6.95
N ILE A 379 2.07 -2.53 6.78
CA ILE A 379 0.89 -2.97 7.55
C ILE A 379 1.34 -3.57 8.87
N VAL A 380 0.98 -2.94 9.98
CA VAL A 380 1.16 -3.54 11.31
C VAL A 380 0.21 -4.71 11.50
N ASN A 381 0.56 -5.65 12.37
CA ASN A 381 -0.34 -6.73 12.74
C ASN A 381 -0.07 -7.23 14.16
N ASP A 382 -0.99 -8.04 14.66
CA ASP A 382 -1.00 -8.55 16.04
C ASP A 382 -1.19 -10.08 16.07
N HIS A 383 -0.84 -10.75 14.97
CA HIS A 383 -1.17 -12.15 14.72
C HIS A 383 -0.46 -13.08 15.68
N LEU A 384 0.85 -12.93 15.93
CA LEU A 384 1.57 -13.84 16.83
C LEU A 384 1.15 -13.69 18.30
N GLN A 385 0.68 -12.51 18.69
CA GLN A 385 0.18 -12.23 20.04
C GLN A 385 -1.21 -12.84 20.26
N MET A 386 -2.04 -12.90 19.22
CA MET A 386 -3.44 -13.30 19.30
C MET A 386 -3.73 -14.71 18.79
N LEU A 387 -2.90 -15.24 17.89
CA LEU A 387 -3.14 -16.48 17.14
C LEU A 387 -2.11 -17.57 17.41
N GLY A 388 -1.50 -17.55 18.60
CA GLY A 388 -0.56 -18.59 19.05
C GLY A 388 -1.15 -20.01 19.01
N HIS A 389 -2.47 -20.18 19.11
CA HIS A 389 -3.13 -21.48 18.95
C HIS A 389 -3.15 -21.96 17.49
N THR A 390 -3.20 -21.05 16.52
CA THR A 390 -3.28 -21.40 15.09
C THR A 390 -1.99 -22.04 14.60
N ILE A 391 -0.85 -21.58 15.12
CA ILE A 391 0.49 -22.08 14.76
C ILE A 391 0.82 -23.42 15.45
N GLN A 392 0.01 -23.88 16.39
CA GLN A 392 0.19 -25.15 17.10
C GLN A 392 -0.74 -26.24 16.56
N GLY A 393 -0.32 -27.51 16.69
CA GLY A 393 -1.16 -28.67 16.37
C GLY A 393 -1.21 -29.06 14.88
N LYS A 394 -1.91 -30.17 14.62
CA LYS A 394 -2.03 -30.78 13.29
C LYS A 394 -2.92 -29.92 12.39
N ARG A 395 -2.60 -29.90 11.09
CA ARG A 395 -3.43 -29.27 10.05
C ARG A 395 -4.85 -29.88 10.08
N PRO A 396 -5.92 -29.06 10.03
CA PRO A 396 -7.27 -29.56 9.88
C PRO A 396 -7.45 -30.28 8.53
N ARG A 397 -8.30 -31.30 8.51
CA ARG A 397 -8.63 -32.07 7.30
C ARG A 397 -9.77 -31.40 6.54
N LEU A 398 -9.73 -31.45 5.20
CA LEU A 398 -10.74 -30.85 4.34
C LEU A 398 -12.11 -31.50 4.57
N SER A 399 -12.13 -32.83 4.64
CA SER A 399 -13.31 -33.66 4.89
C SER A 399 -14.04 -33.39 6.21
N THR A 400 -13.38 -32.69 7.16
CA THR A 400 -14.00 -32.30 8.42
C THR A 400 -14.96 -31.12 8.26
N PHE A 401 -14.76 -30.29 7.24
CA PHE A 401 -15.49 -29.03 7.05
C PHE A 401 -16.26 -28.98 5.74
N PHE A 402 -15.83 -29.77 4.74
CA PHE A 402 -16.44 -29.85 3.43
C PHE A 402 -16.67 -31.30 3.07
N ASP A 403 -17.73 -31.60 2.32
CA ASP A 403 -18.01 -32.93 1.77
C ASP A 403 -17.11 -33.18 0.54
N LEU A 404 -15.80 -33.21 0.80
CA LEU A 404 -14.73 -33.34 -0.18
C LEU A 404 -13.65 -34.29 0.35
N ASP A 405 -12.97 -34.96 -0.57
CA ASP A 405 -11.87 -35.85 -0.26
C ASP A 405 -10.60 -35.07 0.12
N ASP A 406 -9.86 -35.56 1.13
CA ASP A 406 -8.68 -34.90 1.70
C ASP A 406 -7.49 -34.78 0.70
N TYR A 407 -7.52 -35.45 -0.45
CA TYR A 407 -6.53 -35.31 -1.53
C TYR A 407 -6.90 -34.25 -2.57
N THR A 408 -8.08 -33.63 -2.47
CA THR A 408 -8.52 -32.54 -3.34
C THR A 408 -7.64 -31.30 -3.10
N PHE A 409 -7.05 -30.73 -4.16
CA PHE A 409 -6.24 -29.52 -4.02
C PHE A 409 -7.14 -28.30 -3.78
N VAL A 410 -6.82 -27.50 -2.76
CA VAL A 410 -7.63 -26.33 -2.37
C VAL A 410 -6.90 -25.04 -2.73
N PHE A 411 -7.27 -24.44 -3.86
CA PHE A 411 -7.02 -23.02 -4.08
C PHE A 411 -8.00 -22.23 -3.20
N ALA A 412 -7.56 -21.08 -2.68
CA ALA A 412 -8.44 -20.23 -1.90
C ALA A 412 -8.23 -18.75 -2.20
N THR A 413 -9.30 -17.97 -2.08
CA THR A 413 -9.20 -16.54 -1.87
C THR A 413 -10.07 -16.13 -0.69
N PHE A 414 -9.42 -15.58 0.33
CA PHE A 414 -10.11 -15.07 1.51
C PHE A 414 -10.40 -13.59 1.40
N SER A 415 -9.99 -12.91 0.31
CA SER A 415 -10.26 -11.50 0.08
C SER A 415 -11.76 -11.26 -0.18
N ASN A 416 -12.26 -10.08 0.21
CA ASN A 416 -13.62 -9.68 -0.14
C ASN A 416 -13.76 -9.58 -1.67
N TRP A 417 -14.84 -10.13 -2.20
CA TRP A 417 -15.08 -10.30 -3.64
C TRP A 417 -15.11 -8.96 -4.39
N GLN A 418 -15.37 -7.86 -3.70
CA GLN A 418 -15.23 -6.50 -4.24
C GLN A 418 -13.82 -6.16 -4.75
N LYS A 419 -12.80 -6.96 -4.39
CA LYS A 419 -11.40 -6.74 -4.75
C LYS A 419 -10.96 -7.46 -6.01
N MET A 420 -11.81 -8.29 -6.60
CA MET A 420 -11.53 -9.00 -7.85
C MET A 420 -12.26 -8.35 -9.03
N ASP A 421 -11.75 -8.61 -10.21
CA ASP A 421 -12.29 -8.22 -11.51
C ASP A 421 -12.49 -9.47 -12.39
N PRO A 422 -13.14 -9.34 -13.56
CA PRO A 422 -13.33 -10.48 -14.47
C PRO A 422 -12.02 -11.12 -14.94
N SER A 423 -10.92 -10.35 -15.07
CA SER A 423 -9.64 -10.85 -15.58
C SER A 423 -9.00 -11.84 -14.61
N VAL A 424 -8.90 -11.51 -13.32
CA VAL A 424 -8.33 -12.43 -12.33
C VAL A 424 -9.26 -13.63 -12.06
N PHE A 425 -10.57 -13.43 -12.14
CA PHE A 425 -11.51 -14.55 -12.03
C PHE A 425 -11.36 -15.54 -13.18
N SER A 426 -11.21 -15.05 -14.41
CA SER A 426 -10.93 -15.87 -15.59
C SER A 426 -9.62 -16.66 -15.43
N ALA A 427 -8.56 -16.02 -14.90
CA ALA A 427 -7.31 -16.70 -14.57
C ALA A 427 -7.50 -17.85 -13.55
N TRP A 428 -8.33 -17.65 -12.53
CA TRP A 428 -8.68 -18.73 -11.59
C TRP A 428 -9.43 -19.87 -12.28
N MET A 429 -10.33 -19.58 -13.22
CA MET A 429 -11.01 -20.62 -14.00
C MET A 429 -10.04 -21.40 -14.89
N GLU A 430 -9.07 -20.74 -15.50
CA GLU A 430 -7.99 -21.39 -16.25
C GLU A 430 -7.16 -22.32 -15.36
N ILE A 431 -6.79 -21.88 -14.16
CA ILE A 431 -6.10 -22.71 -13.16
C ILE A 431 -6.94 -23.96 -12.83
N LEU A 432 -8.23 -23.80 -12.55
CA LEU A 432 -9.12 -24.92 -12.26
C LEU A 432 -9.26 -25.88 -13.46
N ALA A 433 -9.28 -25.38 -14.69
CA ALA A 433 -9.32 -26.21 -15.89
C ALA A 433 -8.07 -27.11 -15.99
N ARG A 434 -6.89 -26.54 -15.68
CA ARG A 434 -5.59 -27.22 -15.76
C ARG A 434 -5.30 -28.14 -14.58
N VAL A 435 -6.03 -28.00 -13.47
CA VAL A 435 -5.90 -28.85 -12.28
C VAL A 435 -7.26 -29.49 -11.96
N PRO A 436 -7.65 -30.60 -12.63
CA PRO A 436 -9.03 -31.14 -12.54
C PRO A 436 -9.47 -31.55 -11.13
N SER A 437 -8.57 -32.09 -10.31
CA SER A 437 -8.81 -32.52 -8.93
C SER A 437 -8.59 -31.38 -7.92
N SER A 438 -9.14 -30.21 -8.21
CA SER A 438 -9.04 -29.03 -7.33
C SER A 438 -10.36 -28.29 -7.17
N VAL A 439 -10.46 -27.50 -6.11
CA VAL A 439 -11.57 -26.57 -5.85
C VAL A 439 -11.03 -25.18 -5.60
N MET A 440 -11.87 -24.17 -5.80
CA MET A 440 -11.61 -22.79 -5.40
C MET A 440 -12.50 -22.45 -4.21
N TRP A 441 -11.88 -22.13 -3.09
CA TRP A 441 -12.54 -21.78 -1.84
C TRP A 441 -12.66 -20.26 -1.68
N PHE A 442 -13.90 -19.78 -1.64
CA PHE A 442 -14.24 -18.41 -1.30
C PHE A 442 -14.74 -18.29 0.14
N GLN A 443 -14.32 -17.20 0.79
CA GLN A 443 -14.94 -16.77 2.03
C GLN A 443 -16.29 -16.11 1.73
N GLU A 444 -17.38 -16.58 2.35
CA GLU A 444 -18.70 -15.94 2.27
C GLU A 444 -18.76 -14.72 3.18
N TYR A 445 -19.17 -13.60 2.60
CA TYR A 445 -19.31 -12.32 3.28
C TYR A 445 -20.79 -11.96 3.41
N PHE A 446 -21.19 -11.43 4.57
CA PHE A 446 -22.55 -10.98 4.84
C PHE A 446 -23.05 -10.03 3.74
N GLY A 447 -24.25 -10.30 3.19
CA GLY A 447 -24.89 -9.48 2.17
C GLY A 447 -24.51 -9.79 0.73
N HIS A 448 -23.66 -10.80 0.49
CA HIS A 448 -23.21 -11.20 -0.85
C HIS A 448 -23.89 -12.50 -1.36
N GLU A 449 -25.04 -12.89 -0.83
CA GLU A 449 -25.73 -14.13 -1.19
C GLU A 449 -26.05 -14.20 -2.70
N GLY A 450 -26.43 -13.07 -3.30
CA GLY A 450 -26.67 -12.95 -4.74
C GLY A 450 -25.42 -13.17 -5.61
N ALA A 451 -24.24 -12.79 -5.11
CA ALA A 451 -22.97 -12.97 -5.84
C ALA A 451 -22.56 -14.44 -5.97
N ILE A 452 -22.93 -15.31 -5.04
CA ILE A 452 -22.60 -16.74 -5.12
C ILE A 452 -23.17 -17.35 -6.40
N THR A 453 -24.41 -17.03 -6.72
CA THR A 453 -25.09 -17.50 -7.93
C THR A 453 -24.38 -16.97 -9.17
N ASN A 454 -24.06 -15.68 -9.20
CA ASN A 454 -23.37 -15.05 -10.33
C ASN A 454 -21.99 -15.68 -10.57
N LEU A 455 -21.20 -15.90 -9.52
CA LEU A 455 -19.89 -16.54 -9.62
C LEU A 455 -19.96 -17.98 -10.14
N ARG A 456 -20.99 -18.74 -9.75
CA ARG A 456 -21.19 -20.10 -10.27
C ARG A 456 -21.58 -20.09 -11.75
N ASN A 457 -22.48 -19.19 -12.15
CA ASN A 457 -22.86 -19.03 -13.55
C ASN A 457 -21.66 -18.59 -14.40
N GLU A 458 -20.84 -17.69 -13.89
CA GLU A 458 -19.63 -17.21 -14.56
C GLU A 458 -18.57 -18.33 -14.71
N ALA A 459 -18.42 -19.18 -13.69
CA ALA A 459 -17.59 -20.38 -13.78
C ALA A 459 -18.11 -21.35 -14.85
N GLU A 460 -19.42 -21.56 -14.92
CA GLU A 460 -20.05 -22.41 -15.93
C GLU A 460 -19.86 -21.84 -17.35
N ALA A 461 -19.91 -20.51 -17.51
CA ALA A 461 -19.59 -19.84 -18.77
C ALA A 461 -18.12 -20.07 -19.20
N HIS A 462 -17.21 -20.25 -18.25
CA HIS A 462 -15.81 -20.66 -18.49
C HIS A 462 -15.63 -22.18 -18.63
N GLY A 463 -16.71 -22.98 -18.65
CA GLY A 463 -16.64 -24.44 -18.76
C GLY A 463 -16.24 -25.15 -17.46
N ILE A 464 -16.24 -24.46 -16.32
CA ILE A 464 -15.95 -25.02 -15.01
C ILE A 464 -17.27 -25.30 -14.27
N ASN A 465 -17.43 -26.52 -13.76
CA ASN A 465 -18.60 -26.86 -12.94
C ASN A 465 -18.65 -25.94 -11.71
N GLY A 466 -19.72 -25.15 -11.55
CA GLY A 466 -19.89 -24.20 -10.45
C GLY A 466 -19.83 -24.83 -9.05
N LYS A 467 -19.99 -26.15 -8.92
CA LYS A 467 -19.78 -26.88 -7.65
C LYS A 467 -18.31 -26.95 -7.21
N ARG A 468 -17.35 -26.67 -8.10
CA ARG A 468 -15.92 -26.53 -7.76
C ARG A 468 -15.62 -25.21 -7.06
N LEU A 469 -16.57 -24.26 -7.04
CA LEU A 469 -16.49 -23.08 -6.20
C LEU A 469 -17.21 -23.40 -4.87
N ILE A 470 -16.43 -23.50 -3.80
CA ILE A 470 -16.93 -23.76 -2.46
C ILE A 470 -16.91 -22.49 -1.63
N PHE A 471 -17.90 -22.35 -0.76
CA PHE A 471 -18.13 -21.15 0.05
C PHE A 471 -18.26 -21.56 1.50
N SER A 472 -17.64 -20.83 2.41
CA SER A 472 -17.78 -21.03 3.87
C SER A 472 -18.20 -19.73 4.55
N PRO A 473 -19.03 -19.79 5.60
CA PRO A 473 -19.41 -18.61 6.38
C PRO A 473 -18.19 -18.00 7.09
N LEU A 474 -18.31 -16.74 7.52
CA LEU A 474 -17.26 -16.05 8.26
C LEU A 474 -17.31 -16.46 9.74
N ASP A 475 -16.29 -17.20 10.19
CA ASP A 475 -16.12 -17.53 11.61
C ASP A 475 -15.43 -16.39 12.38
N PRO A 476 -15.48 -16.39 13.73
CA PRO A 476 -14.63 -15.53 14.54
C PRO A 476 -13.16 -15.63 14.10
N TRP A 477 -12.44 -14.51 14.11
CA TRP A 477 -11.09 -14.39 13.51
C TRP A 477 -10.10 -15.49 13.95
N ILE A 478 -10.14 -15.89 15.22
CA ILE A 478 -9.33 -16.96 15.83
C ILE A 478 -9.59 -18.32 15.15
N ASP A 479 -10.86 -18.68 14.98
CA ASP A 479 -11.27 -19.98 14.40
C ASP A 479 -11.08 -19.97 12.88
N HIS A 480 -11.44 -18.86 12.24
CA HIS A 480 -11.29 -18.65 10.81
C HIS A 480 -9.83 -18.82 10.39
N THR A 481 -8.88 -18.20 11.11
CA THR A 481 -7.45 -18.27 10.75
C THR A 481 -6.88 -19.68 10.91
N TYR A 482 -7.34 -20.46 11.90
CA TYR A 482 -6.97 -21.88 12.00
C TYR A 482 -7.52 -22.70 10.82
N ARG A 483 -8.76 -22.47 10.39
CA ARG A 483 -9.37 -23.16 9.24
C ARG A 483 -8.66 -22.83 7.92
N LYS A 484 -8.08 -21.64 7.77
CA LYS A 484 -7.28 -21.29 6.58
C LYS A 484 -6.16 -22.28 6.30
N ARG A 485 -5.64 -22.95 7.34
CA ARG A 485 -4.64 -24.01 7.18
C ARG A 485 -5.09 -25.13 6.25
N ILE A 486 -6.39 -25.32 6.00
CA ILE A 486 -6.92 -26.30 5.02
C ILE A 486 -6.55 -25.91 3.59
N ALA A 487 -6.41 -24.63 3.25
CA ALA A 487 -6.05 -24.20 1.90
C ALA A 487 -4.62 -24.61 1.54
N ASP A 488 -4.43 -25.07 0.31
CA ASP A 488 -3.12 -25.47 -0.22
C ASP A 488 -2.34 -24.27 -0.76
N LEU A 489 -3.03 -23.38 -1.49
CA LEU A 489 -2.47 -22.16 -2.06
C LEU A 489 -3.51 -21.04 -2.04
N VAL A 490 -3.12 -19.87 -1.57
CA VAL A 490 -3.96 -18.66 -1.68
C VAL A 490 -3.63 -17.90 -2.95
N LEU A 491 -4.69 -17.59 -3.70
CA LEU A 491 -4.67 -16.81 -4.92
C LEU A 491 -5.11 -15.37 -4.58
N ASP A 492 -4.18 -14.42 -4.59
CA ASP A 492 -4.48 -13.03 -4.26
C ASP A 492 -5.17 -12.27 -5.41
N THR A 493 -5.89 -11.20 -5.08
CA THR A 493 -6.69 -10.40 -6.02
C THR A 493 -5.91 -9.24 -6.65
N SER A 494 -6.23 -8.91 -7.91
CA SER A 494 -5.54 -7.95 -8.79
C SER A 494 -5.93 -6.47 -8.58
N MET A 495 -7.23 -6.13 -8.49
CA MET A 495 -7.63 -4.72 -8.34
C MET A 495 -7.18 -4.12 -7.01
N LYS A 496 -7.27 -4.93 -5.95
CA LYS A 496 -6.76 -4.62 -4.62
C LYS A 496 -6.32 -5.91 -3.98
N ASN A 497 -5.11 -5.96 -3.45
CA ASN A 497 -4.63 -7.17 -2.80
C ASN A 497 -5.41 -7.49 -1.52
N GLY A 498 -5.27 -8.71 -1.06
CA GLY A 498 -5.46 -9.07 0.34
C GLY A 498 -4.55 -8.23 1.21
N HIS A 499 -5.09 -7.71 2.31
CA HIS A 499 -4.30 -6.98 3.31
C HIS A 499 -4.28 -7.88 4.53
N THR A 500 -5.20 -7.68 5.46
CA THR A 500 -5.41 -8.56 6.62
C THR A 500 -5.60 -10.03 6.24
N THR A 501 -6.35 -10.31 5.16
CA THR A 501 -6.69 -11.67 4.74
C THR A 501 -5.48 -12.48 4.29
N VAL A 502 -4.49 -11.82 3.68
CA VAL A 502 -3.20 -12.41 3.28
C VAL A 502 -2.29 -12.58 4.48
N LEU A 503 -2.23 -11.59 5.38
CA LEU A 503 -1.49 -11.73 6.64
C LEU A 503 -2.01 -12.90 7.48
N ASP A 504 -3.34 -13.11 7.53
CA ASP A 504 -3.93 -14.28 8.17
C ASP A 504 -3.47 -15.60 7.52
N ALA A 505 -3.43 -15.66 6.18
CA ALA A 505 -3.04 -16.85 5.43
C ALA A 505 -1.55 -17.18 5.65
N LEU A 506 -0.68 -16.18 5.55
CA LEU A 506 0.74 -16.31 5.82
C LEU A 506 1.00 -16.70 7.28
N CYS A 507 0.28 -16.10 8.23
CA CYS A 507 0.36 -16.49 9.63
C CYS A 507 -0.12 -17.93 9.85
N ALA A 508 -1.15 -18.37 9.13
CA ALA A 508 -1.61 -19.76 9.15
C ALA A 508 -0.60 -20.74 8.50
N GLY A 509 0.42 -20.26 7.80
CA GLY A 509 1.40 -21.09 7.11
C GLY A 509 0.93 -21.55 5.74
N VAL A 510 0.05 -20.77 5.08
CA VAL A 510 -0.43 -21.04 3.74
C VAL A 510 0.32 -20.14 2.76
N PRO A 511 0.98 -20.70 1.73
CA PRO A 511 1.60 -19.90 0.68
C PRO A 511 0.56 -19.04 -0.06
N VAL A 512 0.99 -17.87 -0.51
CA VAL A 512 0.18 -16.89 -1.25
C VAL A 512 0.93 -16.52 -2.51
N ILE A 513 0.25 -16.53 -3.66
CA ILE A 513 0.76 -15.87 -4.88
C ILE A 513 0.03 -14.55 -5.12
N THR A 514 0.74 -13.54 -5.60
CA THR A 514 0.15 -12.24 -5.93
C THR A 514 0.62 -11.75 -7.28
N LEU A 515 -0.31 -11.20 -8.05
CA LEU A 515 0.01 -10.35 -9.18
C LEU A 515 0.37 -8.97 -8.65
N GLU A 516 1.60 -8.53 -8.91
CA GLU A 516 2.06 -7.21 -8.54
C GLU A 516 1.44 -6.14 -9.43
N GLY A 517 0.82 -5.14 -8.81
CA GLY A 517 0.28 -3.98 -9.52
C GLY A 517 1.14 -2.71 -9.39
N ASP A 518 0.54 -1.60 -9.82
CA ASP A 518 1.15 -0.27 -9.93
C ASP A 518 0.78 0.68 -8.77
N GLN A 519 0.00 0.20 -7.79
CA GLN A 519 -0.54 1.00 -6.70
C GLN A 519 -0.23 0.39 -5.35
N MET A 520 -0.10 1.23 -4.32
CA MET A 520 0.06 0.78 -2.94
C MET A 520 -1.00 -0.26 -2.53
N SER A 521 -2.25 -0.12 -2.99
CA SER A 521 -3.34 -1.05 -2.68
C SER A 521 -3.25 -2.42 -3.37
N ASN A 522 -2.48 -2.57 -4.45
CA ASN A 522 -2.25 -3.85 -5.15
C ASN A 522 -0.75 -4.24 -5.18
N ARG A 523 0.03 -3.70 -4.22
CA ARG A 523 1.39 -4.11 -3.87
C ARG A 523 1.54 -4.48 -2.40
N ALA A 524 0.43 -4.52 -1.65
CA ALA A 524 0.40 -4.86 -0.24
C ALA A 524 0.89 -6.29 0.02
N THR A 525 0.49 -7.24 -0.84
CA THR A 525 0.94 -8.63 -0.72
C THR A 525 2.38 -8.78 -1.14
N SER A 526 2.85 -8.09 -2.20
CA SER A 526 4.26 -8.06 -2.57
C SER A 526 5.14 -7.62 -1.40
N SER A 527 4.73 -6.55 -0.71
CA SER A 527 5.44 -6.07 0.47
C SER A 527 5.45 -7.10 1.62
N ALA A 528 4.31 -7.76 1.87
CA ALA A 528 4.23 -8.80 2.90
C ALA A 528 5.11 -10.03 2.56
N LEU A 529 5.12 -10.46 1.31
CA LEU A 529 5.95 -11.58 0.82
C LEU A 529 7.43 -11.23 0.91
N ASN A 530 7.83 -10.02 0.51
CA ASN A 530 9.20 -9.52 0.67
C ASN A 530 9.63 -9.52 2.15
N ALA A 531 8.76 -9.06 3.05
CA ALA A 531 9.02 -9.06 4.48
C ALA A 531 9.10 -10.46 5.13
N LEU A 532 8.73 -11.51 4.39
CA LEU A 532 8.91 -12.93 4.75
C LEU A 532 9.96 -13.65 3.91
N ASP A 533 10.69 -12.96 3.04
CA ASP A 533 11.64 -13.58 2.10
C ASP A 533 10.99 -14.63 1.17
N LEU A 534 9.87 -14.22 0.57
CA LEU A 534 9.06 -14.99 -0.37
C LEU A 534 8.79 -14.20 -1.66
N HIS A 535 9.73 -13.37 -2.09
CA HIS A 535 9.59 -12.50 -3.26
C HIS A 535 9.33 -13.30 -4.56
N ASP A 536 9.78 -14.55 -4.66
CA ASP A 536 9.46 -15.46 -5.78
C ASP A 536 7.96 -15.72 -5.98
N MET A 537 7.12 -15.42 -4.99
CA MET A 537 5.65 -15.56 -5.07
C MET A 537 4.94 -14.29 -5.53
N THR A 538 5.70 -13.26 -5.84
CA THR A 538 5.25 -12.05 -6.50
C THR A 538 5.50 -12.19 -8.00
N VAL A 539 4.42 -12.21 -8.78
CA VAL A 539 4.46 -12.38 -10.24
C VAL A 539 4.03 -11.09 -10.94
N HIS A 540 4.39 -10.94 -12.22
CA HIS A 540 4.23 -9.68 -12.96
C HIS A 540 3.30 -9.78 -14.17
N SER A 541 2.71 -10.96 -14.43
CA SER A 541 1.67 -11.11 -15.46
C SER A 541 0.62 -12.14 -15.06
N ILE A 542 -0.59 -12.02 -15.63
CA ILE A 542 -1.66 -13.02 -15.45
C ILE A 542 -1.20 -14.41 -15.92
N LYS A 543 -0.42 -14.47 -17.01
CA LYS A 543 0.13 -15.74 -17.51
C LYS A 543 1.03 -16.39 -16.46
N GLU A 544 1.99 -15.64 -15.92
CA GLU A 544 2.89 -16.12 -14.87
C GLU A 544 2.12 -16.54 -13.60
N TYR A 545 1.10 -15.77 -13.21
CA TYR A 545 0.21 -16.09 -12.10
C TYR A 545 -0.46 -17.46 -12.27
N VAL A 546 -0.98 -17.75 -13.47
CA VAL A 546 -1.57 -19.06 -13.79
C VAL A 546 -0.50 -20.16 -13.80
N GLU A 547 0.64 -19.94 -14.47
CA GLU A 547 1.70 -20.93 -14.57
C GLU A 547 2.25 -21.34 -13.19
N VAL A 548 2.55 -20.37 -12.33
CA VAL A 548 3.05 -20.62 -10.97
C VAL A 548 2.00 -21.35 -10.13
N ALA A 549 0.72 -20.96 -10.19
CA ALA A 549 -0.35 -21.64 -9.47
C ALA A 549 -0.50 -23.11 -9.89
N VAL A 550 -0.48 -23.38 -11.20
CA VAL A 550 -0.59 -24.73 -11.76
C VAL A 550 0.66 -25.55 -11.43
N TYR A 551 1.85 -24.96 -11.52
CA TYR A 551 3.10 -25.61 -11.16
C TYR A 551 3.10 -26.07 -9.70
N LEU A 552 2.77 -25.18 -8.76
CA LEU A 552 2.68 -25.51 -7.33
C LEU A 552 1.62 -26.58 -7.05
N ALA A 553 0.49 -26.55 -7.75
CA ALA A 553 -0.57 -27.53 -7.56
C ALA A 553 -0.25 -28.92 -8.11
N THR A 554 0.64 -29.01 -9.10
CA THR A 554 1.05 -30.27 -9.73
C THR A 554 2.36 -30.82 -9.16
N HIS A 555 3.15 -30.00 -8.45
CA HIS A 555 4.44 -30.36 -7.87
C HIS A 555 4.40 -30.33 -6.34
N LYS A 556 3.74 -31.34 -5.75
CA LYS A 556 3.52 -31.45 -4.29
C LYS A 556 4.78 -31.23 -3.45
N HIS A 557 5.93 -31.77 -3.87
CA HIS A 557 7.18 -31.62 -3.12
C HIS A 557 7.68 -30.16 -3.06
N VAL A 558 7.47 -29.37 -4.12
CA VAL A 558 7.80 -27.94 -4.15
C VAL A 558 6.87 -27.18 -3.22
N LEU A 559 5.57 -27.44 -3.28
CA LEU A 559 4.59 -26.81 -2.41
C LEU A 559 4.84 -27.12 -0.93
N GLU A 560 5.21 -28.35 -0.59
CA GLU A 560 5.57 -28.74 0.79
C GLU A 560 6.81 -28.00 1.29
N LYS A 561 7.85 -27.87 0.46
CA LYS A 561 9.04 -27.05 0.77
C LYS A 561 8.67 -25.58 0.98
N LEU A 562 7.87 -25.01 0.09
CA LEU A 562 7.41 -23.62 0.18
C LEU A 562 6.58 -23.40 1.44
N ARG A 563 5.63 -24.29 1.74
CA ARG A 563 4.83 -24.23 2.97
C ARG A 563 5.70 -24.26 4.21
N LYS A 564 6.69 -25.16 4.25
CA LYS A 564 7.66 -25.20 5.35
C LYS A 564 8.41 -23.87 5.48
N LYS A 565 8.86 -23.29 4.36
CA LYS A 565 9.50 -21.96 4.35
C LYS A 565 8.59 -20.89 4.94
N VAL A 566 7.31 -20.82 4.57
CA VAL A 566 6.33 -19.88 5.15
C VAL A 566 6.19 -20.10 6.68
N GLU A 567 6.02 -21.35 7.10
CA GLU A 567 5.83 -21.71 8.53
C GLU A 567 7.05 -21.40 9.40
N ASP A 568 8.26 -21.57 8.85
CA ASP A 568 9.51 -21.25 9.54
C ASP A 568 9.76 -19.73 9.53
N ASN A 569 9.53 -19.05 8.41
CA ASN A 569 9.82 -17.62 8.26
C ASN A 569 8.87 -16.74 9.09
N ARG A 570 7.59 -17.09 9.23
CA ARG A 570 6.62 -16.29 10.02
C ARG A 570 7.01 -16.07 11.49
N LEU A 571 7.94 -16.87 12.04
CA LEU A 571 8.41 -16.76 13.43
C LEU A 571 9.71 -15.96 13.57
N HIS A 572 10.45 -15.74 12.48
CA HIS A 572 11.81 -15.20 12.52
C HIS A 572 11.99 -13.92 11.69
N TYR A 573 11.15 -13.74 10.67
CA TYR A 573 11.19 -12.58 9.79
C TYR A 573 10.32 -11.43 10.31
N PRO A 574 10.61 -10.17 9.89
CA PRO A 574 10.03 -8.99 10.52
C PRO A 574 8.52 -8.81 10.33
N LEU A 575 7.87 -9.53 9.40
CA LEU A 575 6.46 -9.31 9.08
C LEU A 575 5.56 -9.38 10.33
N PHE A 576 5.77 -10.35 11.22
CA PHE A 576 4.93 -10.57 12.40
C PHE A 576 5.58 -10.11 13.72
N ASP A 577 6.71 -9.39 13.66
CA ASP A 577 7.37 -8.83 14.84
C ASP A 577 6.79 -7.44 15.18
N THR A 578 5.65 -7.44 15.86
CA THR A 578 4.92 -6.21 16.25
C THR A 578 5.74 -5.31 17.18
N ALA A 579 6.62 -5.88 18.01
CA ALA A 579 7.46 -5.10 18.93
C ALA A 579 8.48 -4.28 18.14
N LYS A 580 9.22 -4.93 17.23
CA LYS A 580 10.15 -4.24 16.34
C LYS A 580 9.44 -3.25 15.43
N TYR A 581 8.24 -3.60 14.94
CA TYR A 581 7.39 -2.67 14.19
C TYR A 581 7.08 -1.41 15.01
N ALA A 582 6.64 -1.56 16.26
CA ALA A 582 6.29 -0.43 17.12
C ALA A 582 7.45 0.54 17.33
N THR A 583 8.66 0.02 17.56
CA THR A 583 9.87 0.84 17.64
C THR A 583 10.12 1.62 16.35
N LYS A 584 10.03 0.97 15.18
CA LYS A 584 10.25 1.64 13.88
C LYS A 584 9.15 2.63 13.52
N PHE A 585 7.91 2.33 13.87
CA PHE A 585 6.81 3.28 13.74
C PHE A 585 7.04 4.51 14.63
N GLU A 586 7.41 4.33 15.90
CA GLU A 586 7.70 5.42 16.81
C GLU A 586 8.86 6.30 16.32
N GLU A 587 9.98 5.69 15.88
CA GLU A 587 11.13 6.39 15.28
C GLU A 587 10.69 7.28 14.10
N SER A 588 9.91 6.73 13.16
CA SER A 588 9.42 7.46 11.99
C SER A 588 8.48 8.61 12.35
N ILE A 589 7.55 8.38 13.29
CA ILE A 589 6.62 9.41 13.77
C ILE A 589 7.39 10.51 14.52
N LYS A 590 8.37 10.14 15.36
CA LYS A 590 9.28 11.09 16.02
C LYS A 590 10.04 11.92 15.01
N ALA A 591 10.57 11.33 13.94
CA ALA A 591 11.29 12.06 12.91
C ALA A 591 10.39 13.09 12.21
N ALA A 592 9.16 12.71 11.84
CA ALA A 592 8.18 13.64 11.27
C ALA A 592 7.89 14.83 12.21
N TRP A 593 7.73 14.57 13.50
CA TRP A 593 7.57 15.61 14.52
C TRP A 593 8.80 16.52 14.64
N GLN A 594 10.01 15.98 14.74
CA GLN A 594 11.24 16.78 14.85
C GLN A 594 11.47 17.66 13.61
N LEU A 595 11.19 17.15 12.41
CA LEU A 595 11.23 17.93 11.17
C LEU A 595 10.23 19.09 11.20
N LYS A 596 9.01 18.87 11.68
CA LYS A 596 8.03 19.96 11.85
C LYS A 596 8.52 20.98 12.88
N LYS A 597 8.98 20.51 14.04
CA LYS A 597 9.48 21.34 15.14
C LYS A 597 10.67 22.21 14.73
N SER A 598 11.61 21.68 13.94
CA SER A 598 12.75 22.45 13.42
C SER A 598 12.29 23.59 12.50
N ARG A 599 11.36 23.33 11.57
CA ARG A 599 10.80 24.35 10.67
C ARG A 599 10.03 25.43 11.41
N LEU A 600 9.32 25.08 12.49
CA LEU A 600 8.55 26.02 13.31
C LEU A 600 9.45 26.95 14.16
N ARG A 601 10.70 26.57 14.44
CA ARG A 601 11.67 27.38 15.19
C ARG A 601 12.36 28.48 14.35
N GLY A 602 12.07 28.58 13.06
CA GLY A 602 12.71 29.52 12.12
C GLY A 602 13.81 28.86 11.27
N PRO A 603 14.36 29.54 10.25
CA PRO A 603 15.23 28.93 9.28
C PRO A 603 16.62 28.64 9.88
N THR A 604 16.79 27.49 10.52
CA THR A 604 18.10 26.86 10.59
C THR A 604 18.43 26.32 9.21
N ARG A 605 19.34 27.01 8.50
CA ARG A 605 20.11 26.42 7.40
C ARG A 605 20.96 25.29 7.96
N GLU A 606 20.34 24.16 8.23
CA GLU A 606 21.05 22.90 8.38
C GLU A 606 20.47 21.99 7.30
N MET A 607 21.25 21.77 6.24
CA MET A 607 21.13 20.53 5.49
C MET A 607 21.19 19.42 6.53
N HIS A 608 20.11 18.66 6.65
CA HIS A 608 20.18 17.37 7.30
C HIS A 608 21.03 16.47 6.40
N ILE A 609 22.35 16.56 6.54
CA ILE A 609 23.21 15.42 6.29
C ILE A 609 22.80 14.43 7.37
N PHE A 610 22.21 13.31 6.98
CA PHE A 610 22.10 12.18 7.89
C PHE A 610 23.53 11.81 8.28
N GLN A 611 23.96 12.22 9.49
CA GLN A 611 25.04 11.52 10.14
C GLN A 611 24.53 10.10 10.33
N SER A 612 25.06 9.17 9.55
CA SER A 612 24.98 7.75 9.88
C SER A 612 25.67 7.58 11.22
N THR A 613 24.91 7.73 12.31
CA THR A 613 25.33 7.20 13.59
C THR A 613 25.53 5.72 13.36
N GLU A 614 26.78 5.31 13.51
CA GLU A 614 27.31 3.95 13.46
C GLU A 614 26.17 2.95 13.47
N ALA A 615 25.84 2.42 12.29
CA ALA A 615 25.00 1.24 12.21
C ALA A 615 25.70 0.22 13.09
N SER A 616 25.16 0.00 14.28
CA SER A 616 25.55 -1.10 15.14
C SER A 616 25.53 -2.30 14.23
N ALA A 617 26.71 -2.87 13.98
CA ALA A 617 26.91 -4.01 13.11
C ALA A 617 26.08 -5.16 13.67
N VAL A 618 24.81 -5.23 13.25
CA VAL A 618 23.98 -6.41 13.36
C VAL A 618 24.49 -7.28 12.23
N TRP A 619 25.50 -8.09 12.55
CA TRP A 619 26.03 -9.12 11.68
C TRP A 619 24.97 -10.20 11.47
N PRO A 620 24.39 -10.36 10.26
CA PRO A 620 23.55 -11.49 9.94
C PRO A 620 24.42 -12.56 9.25
N ARG A 621 24.33 -13.75 9.84
CA ARG A 621 24.94 -15.05 9.52
C ARG A 621 25.18 -15.33 8.05
N ASP A 622 26.25 -16.08 7.79
CA ASP A 622 26.64 -16.69 6.52
C ASP A 622 25.42 -17.18 5.73
N PHE A 623 25.15 -16.50 4.61
CA PHE A 623 24.30 -17.07 3.58
C PHE A 623 25.06 -18.24 2.97
N PRO A 624 24.49 -19.46 2.88
CA PRO A 624 25.06 -20.46 2.01
C PRO A 624 24.96 -19.91 0.59
N VAL A 625 26.11 -19.53 0.05
CA VAL A 625 26.34 -19.58 -1.40
C VAL A 625 25.85 -20.96 -1.82
N LEU A 626 24.82 -21.01 -2.66
CA LEU A 626 24.40 -22.25 -3.30
C LEU A 626 25.60 -22.73 -4.11
N SER A 627 26.45 -23.55 -3.49
CA SER A 627 27.49 -24.27 -4.22
C SER A 627 26.76 -25.07 -5.29
N ALA A 628 27.24 -24.99 -6.53
CA ALA A 628 26.81 -25.78 -7.68
C ALA A 628 27.13 -27.29 -7.50
N LYS A 629 26.62 -27.87 -6.42
CA LYS A 629 26.70 -29.29 -6.09
C LYS A 629 25.36 -29.69 -5.50
N GLU A 630 24.34 -29.75 -6.34
CA GLU A 630 23.28 -30.77 -6.21
C GLU A 630 22.31 -30.89 -7.40
N ASP A 631 22.46 -30.11 -8.48
CA ASP A 631 21.76 -30.38 -9.76
C ASP A 631 22.77 -30.70 -10.87
N SER A 632 23.29 -31.92 -10.86
CA SER A 632 24.02 -32.47 -12.00
C SER A 632 23.03 -32.82 -13.12
N ASN A 633 22.48 -31.81 -13.80
CA ASN A 633 21.96 -32.00 -15.15
C ASN A 633 23.15 -31.96 -16.10
N ALA A 634 23.63 -33.14 -16.50
CA ALA A 634 24.68 -33.33 -17.49
C ALA A 634 24.28 -32.88 -18.92
N GLU A 635 23.29 -32.00 -19.06
CA GLU A 635 22.71 -31.53 -20.33
C GLU A 635 22.80 -30.01 -20.53
N ASP A 636 23.27 -29.21 -19.55
CA ASP A 636 23.53 -27.77 -19.77
C ASP A 636 24.86 -27.59 -20.54
N GLU A 637 24.77 -27.08 -21.77
CA GLU A 637 25.91 -26.87 -22.67
C GLU A 637 26.97 -25.94 -22.07
N TYR A 638 26.57 -24.93 -21.27
CA TYR A 638 27.51 -24.03 -20.60
C TYR A 638 28.31 -24.76 -19.52
N VAL A 639 27.64 -25.56 -18.69
CA VAL A 639 28.28 -26.36 -17.64
C VAL A 639 29.23 -27.39 -18.26
N VAL A 640 28.82 -28.05 -19.35
CA VAL A 640 29.66 -29.01 -20.08
C VAL A 640 30.88 -28.34 -20.69
N ARG A 641 30.72 -27.15 -21.30
CA ARG A 641 31.83 -26.37 -21.86
C ARG A 641 32.85 -25.99 -20.79
N VAL A 642 32.40 -25.48 -19.64
CA VAL A 642 33.28 -25.12 -18.51
C VAL A 642 33.98 -26.36 -17.96
N GLN A 643 33.25 -27.46 -17.75
CA GLN A 643 33.83 -28.71 -17.23
C GLN A 643 34.91 -29.27 -18.16
N ASN A 644 34.72 -29.23 -19.48
CA ASN A 644 35.73 -29.67 -20.45
C ASN A 644 37.02 -28.83 -20.37
N ALA A 645 36.92 -27.51 -20.18
CA ALA A 645 38.09 -26.66 -20.00
C ALA A 645 38.83 -26.98 -18.69
N LEU A 646 38.08 -27.22 -17.60
CA LEU A 646 38.66 -27.63 -16.32
C LEU A 646 39.35 -29.00 -16.42
N ASP A 647 38.73 -29.98 -17.09
CA ASP A 647 39.29 -31.33 -17.27
C ASP A 647 40.56 -31.32 -18.13
N THR A 648 40.66 -30.39 -19.08
CA THR A 648 41.83 -30.20 -19.95
C THR A 648 42.87 -29.21 -19.40
N GLN A 649 42.65 -28.66 -18.20
CA GLN A 649 43.50 -27.64 -17.56
C GLN A 649 43.72 -26.39 -18.44
N GLN A 650 42.74 -26.06 -19.28
CA GLN A 650 42.75 -24.82 -20.04
C GLN A 650 42.45 -23.64 -19.10
N PRO A 651 43.22 -22.54 -19.16
CA PRO A 651 42.92 -21.34 -18.38
C PRO A 651 41.58 -20.73 -18.83
N ILE A 652 40.77 -20.29 -17.86
CA ILE A 652 39.47 -19.67 -18.10
C ILE A 652 39.58 -18.18 -17.81
N GLN A 653 39.35 -17.36 -18.84
CA GLN A 653 39.33 -15.90 -18.74
C GLN A 653 37.97 -15.39 -19.17
N LEU A 654 37.34 -14.53 -18.37
CA LEU A 654 35.99 -14.02 -18.61
C LEU A 654 36.01 -12.53 -18.94
N HIS A 655 35.34 -12.16 -20.03
CA HIS A 655 35.08 -10.77 -20.40
C HIS A 655 33.59 -10.49 -20.16
N ILE A 656 33.29 -9.80 -19.07
CA ILE A 656 31.92 -9.43 -18.69
C ILE A 656 31.47 -8.21 -19.52
N GLY A 657 30.38 -8.35 -20.27
CA GLY A 657 29.84 -7.30 -21.14
C GLY A 657 30.66 -7.05 -22.41
N GLY A 658 31.47 -8.02 -22.84
CA GLY A 658 32.42 -7.83 -23.93
C GLY A 658 31.78 -7.64 -25.31
N HIS A 659 32.35 -6.73 -26.09
CA HIS A 659 31.85 -6.41 -27.44
C HIS A 659 32.76 -6.89 -28.59
N VAL A 660 33.91 -7.48 -28.27
CA VAL A 660 34.89 -7.97 -29.26
C VAL A 660 35.30 -9.39 -28.90
N LYS A 661 35.07 -10.33 -29.82
CA LYS A 661 35.41 -11.74 -29.63
C LYS A 661 36.94 -11.92 -29.66
N ASP A 662 37.46 -12.65 -28.67
CA ASP A 662 38.87 -12.98 -28.55
C ASP A 662 39.00 -14.51 -28.29
N PRO A 663 39.98 -15.21 -28.90
CA PRO A 663 40.11 -16.65 -28.73
C PRO A 663 40.44 -17.09 -27.30
N ASP A 664 41.04 -16.21 -26.49
CA ASP A 664 41.51 -16.53 -25.14
C ASP A 664 40.53 -16.07 -24.04
N TRP A 665 39.47 -15.34 -24.40
CA TRP A 665 38.46 -14.80 -23.48
C TRP A 665 37.05 -15.24 -23.84
N TRP A 666 36.26 -15.63 -22.84
CA TRP A 666 34.85 -15.94 -23.02
C TRP A 666 33.98 -14.76 -22.62
N ILE A 667 33.06 -14.39 -23.51
CA ILE A 667 32.15 -13.28 -23.26
C ILE A 667 30.94 -13.76 -22.45
N VAL A 668 30.71 -13.09 -21.33
CA VAL A 668 29.51 -13.27 -20.50
C VAL A 668 28.67 -12.00 -20.61
N ASP A 669 27.43 -12.13 -21.07
CA ASP A 669 26.50 -11.00 -21.16
C ASP A 669 25.08 -11.46 -20.79
N ALA A 670 24.26 -10.56 -20.27
CA ALA A 670 22.85 -10.87 -20.00
C ALA A 670 22.01 -10.83 -21.29
N ASN A 671 22.47 -10.08 -22.30
CA ASN A 671 21.85 -10.02 -23.61
C ASN A 671 22.44 -11.10 -24.54
N ASP A 672 21.55 -11.83 -25.20
CA ASP A 672 21.96 -12.80 -26.21
C ASP A 672 22.53 -12.09 -27.46
N GLY A 673 23.58 -12.65 -28.05
CA GLY A 673 24.25 -12.07 -29.22
C GLY A 673 25.30 -13.00 -29.83
N ASP A 674 25.57 -12.82 -31.13
CA ASP A 674 26.40 -13.72 -31.94
C ASP A 674 27.84 -13.92 -31.42
N ILE A 675 28.34 -12.97 -30.61
CA ILE A 675 29.68 -13.01 -30.03
C ILE A 675 29.70 -13.50 -28.58
N VAL A 676 28.54 -13.60 -27.92
CA VAL A 676 28.40 -13.95 -26.50
C VAL A 676 28.58 -15.46 -26.35
N ASP A 677 29.46 -15.87 -25.43
CA ASP A 677 29.72 -17.29 -25.15
C ASP A 677 28.76 -17.85 -24.10
N PHE A 678 28.33 -17.00 -23.17
CA PHE A 678 27.50 -17.36 -22.03
C PHE A 678 26.44 -16.28 -21.79
N VAL A 679 25.16 -16.61 -21.98
CA VAL A 679 24.05 -15.70 -21.70
C VAL A 679 23.61 -15.87 -20.26
N MET A 680 24.08 -14.99 -19.36
CA MET A 680 23.80 -15.07 -17.92
C MET A 680 23.96 -13.71 -17.24
N TYR A 681 23.30 -13.55 -16.08
CA TYR A 681 23.48 -12.35 -15.27
C TYR A 681 24.86 -12.35 -14.59
N ILE A 682 25.49 -11.17 -14.59
CA ILE A 682 26.81 -10.97 -13.96
C ILE A 682 26.81 -11.24 -12.45
N SER A 683 25.64 -11.23 -11.82
CA SER A 683 25.43 -11.54 -10.41
C SER A 683 25.21 -13.03 -10.13
N ASN A 684 25.10 -13.87 -11.17
CA ASN A 684 24.91 -15.31 -11.05
C ASN A 684 25.63 -16.05 -12.18
N LEU A 685 26.89 -16.39 -11.94
CA LEU A 685 27.78 -17.09 -12.87
C LEU A 685 27.69 -18.60 -12.65
N TYR A 686 26.45 -19.14 -12.68
CA TYR A 686 26.13 -20.50 -12.26
C TYR A 686 26.91 -21.60 -13.01
N ALA A 687 27.28 -21.36 -14.27
CA ALA A 687 28.04 -22.29 -15.09
C ALA A 687 29.50 -22.45 -14.62
N PHE A 688 29.99 -21.51 -13.82
CA PHE A 688 31.36 -21.46 -13.32
C PHE A 688 31.40 -21.94 -11.86
N PRO A 689 32.02 -23.09 -11.58
CA PRO A 689 32.24 -23.55 -10.21
C PRO A 689 33.10 -22.57 -9.41
N ASP A 690 33.07 -22.71 -8.09
CA ASP A 690 33.94 -21.93 -7.20
C ASP A 690 35.41 -22.13 -7.61
N ASN A 691 36.19 -21.05 -7.59
CA ASN A 691 37.62 -21.08 -7.88
C ASN A 691 38.00 -21.65 -9.27
N SER A 692 37.13 -21.51 -10.27
CA SER A 692 37.32 -22.06 -11.62
C SER A 692 37.93 -21.06 -12.62
N VAL A 693 37.87 -19.76 -12.35
CA VAL A 693 38.27 -18.69 -13.28
C VAL A 693 39.66 -18.14 -12.92
N ASP A 694 40.53 -17.99 -13.91
CA ASP A 694 41.88 -17.44 -13.75
C ASP A 694 41.85 -15.90 -13.67
N VAL A 695 41.11 -15.28 -14.59
CA VAL A 695 41.05 -13.83 -14.78
C VAL A 695 39.62 -13.42 -15.17
N LEU A 696 39.10 -12.37 -14.54
CA LEU A 696 37.83 -11.75 -14.88
C LEU A 696 38.07 -10.28 -15.23
N TYR A 697 37.67 -9.89 -16.43
CA TYR A 697 37.72 -8.52 -16.93
C TYR A 697 36.30 -7.98 -17.10
N SER A 698 36.06 -6.76 -16.63
CA SER A 698 34.79 -6.05 -16.80
C SER A 698 35.05 -4.58 -17.09
N SER A 699 34.43 -4.04 -18.14
CA SER A 699 34.56 -2.65 -18.53
C SER A 699 33.21 -1.96 -18.62
N HIS A 700 32.97 -1.00 -17.72
CA HIS A 700 31.75 -0.18 -17.68
C HIS A 700 30.47 -1.02 -17.60
N VAL A 701 30.48 -2.00 -16.68
CA VAL A 701 29.31 -2.86 -16.40
C VAL A 701 28.85 -2.76 -14.94
N LEU A 702 29.78 -2.57 -14.00
CA LEU A 702 29.52 -2.66 -12.55
C LEU A 702 28.61 -1.52 -12.05
N GLU A 703 28.66 -0.35 -12.70
CA GLU A 703 27.85 0.82 -12.41
C GLU A 703 26.36 0.63 -12.67
N HIS A 704 25.97 -0.43 -13.39
CA HIS A 704 24.58 -0.80 -13.60
C HIS A 704 23.97 -1.56 -12.40
N CYS A 705 24.77 -1.95 -11.41
CA CYS A 705 24.27 -2.59 -10.18
C CYS A 705 23.79 -1.56 -9.14
N THR A 706 22.66 -1.84 -8.49
CA THR A 706 22.20 -1.02 -7.35
C THR A 706 23.12 -1.18 -6.13
N HIS A 707 23.44 -0.05 -5.48
CA HIS A 707 24.30 -0.04 -4.29
C HIS A 707 23.55 -0.26 -2.96
N GLY A 708 22.22 -0.12 -2.94
CA GLY A 708 21.40 -0.16 -1.72
C GLY A 708 20.15 -1.04 -1.83
N PHE A 709 19.30 -0.79 -2.82
CA PHE A 709 18.12 -1.61 -3.11
C PHE A 709 18.56 -3.01 -3.60
N GLY A 710 18.14 -4.10 -2.95
CA GLY A 710 18.52 -5.47 -3.34
C GLY A 710 20.01 -5.84 -3.12
N ARG A 711 20.89 -4.86 -2.88
CA ARG A 711 22.35 -5.03 -2.74
C ARG A 711 23.01 -5.75 -3.91
N GLU A 712 22.56 -5.49 -5.14
CA GLU A 712 23.08 -6.10 -6.37
C GLU A 712 24.61 -5.95 -6.47
N LEU A 713 25.14 -4.76 -6.19
CA LEU A 713 26.57 -4.48 -6.29
C LEU A 713 27.41 -5.39 -5.37
N GLU A 714 26.98 -5.55 -4.13
CA GLU A 714 27.66 -6.42 -3.15
C GLU A 714 27.56 -7.90 -3.55
N HIS A 715 26.39 -8.30 -4.06
CA HIS A 715 26.16 -9.68 -4.52
C HIS A 715 27.00 -10.03 -5.74
N THR A 716 27.02 -9.16 -6.76
CA THR A 716 27.82 -9.30 -7.98
C THR A 716 29.30 -9.42 -7.66
N LEU A 717 29.86 -8.55 -6.83
CA LEU A 717 31.28 -8.61 -6.48
C LEU A 717 31.63 -9.88 -5.71
N ARG A 718 30.75 -10.38 -4.83
CA ARG A 718 30.94 -11.67 -4.16
C ARG A 718 30.87 -12.84 -5.13
N GLU A 719 29.99 -12.77 -6.12
CA GLU A 719 29.89 -13.80 -7.15
C GLU A 719 31.15 -13.85 -8.02
N TRP A 720 31.68 -12.69 -8.41
CA TRP A 720 32.95 -12.59 -9.13
C TRP A 720 34.11 -13.12 -8.30
N HIS A 721 34.12 -12.82 -6.99
CA HIS A 721 35.08 -13.38 -6.06
C HIS A 721 34.96 -14.92 -5.95
N ARG A 722 33.73 -15.45 -5.90
CA ARG A 722 33.46 -16.89 -5.79
C ARG A 722 34.06 -17.69 -6.95
N VAL A 723 33.86 -17.22 -8.18
CA VAL A 723 34.32 -17.95 -9.37
C VAL A 723 35.82 -17.83 -9.58
N LEU A 724 36.46 -16.74 -9.16
CA LEU A 724 37.90 -16.54 -9.29
C LEU A 724 38.68 -17.48 -8.35
N ARG A 725 39.70 -18.15 -8.89
CA ARG A 725 40.57 -19.02 -8.09
C ARG A 725 41.40 -18.21 -7.07
N PRO A 726 41.98 -18.84 -6.03
CA PRO A 726 42.87 -18.15 -5.12
C PRO A 726 44.05 -17.52 -5.86
N GLY A 727 44.25 -16.21 -5.70
CA GLY A 727 45.24 -15.43 -6.47
C GLY A 727 44.83 -15.09 -7.91
N GLY A 728 43.62 -15.47 -8.33
CA GLY A 728 42.99 -15.03 -9.57
C GLY A 728 42.77 -13.51 -9.57
N GLN A 729 42.68 -12.94 -10.77
CA GLN A 729 42.71 -11.50 -10.97
C GLN A 729 41.35 -10.97 -11.41
N LEU A 730 40.90 -9.91 -10.76
CA LEU A 730 39.81 -9.05 -11.23
C LEU A 730 40.42 -7.80 -11.85
N LEU A 731 40.10 -7.52 -13.11
CA LEU A 731 40.41 -6.27 -13.79
C LEU A 731 39.10 -5.55 -14.06
N VAL A 732 38.82 -4.49 -13.30
CA VAL A 732 37.56 -3.75 -13.37
C VAL A 732 37.79 -2.31 -13.80
N SER A 733 37.04 -1.88 -14.80
CA SER A 733 36.99 -0.49 -15.28
C SER A 733 35.58 0.05 -15.04
N VAL A 734 35.47 1.20 -14.39
CA VAL A 734 34.19 1.91 -14.17
C VAL A 734 34.34 3.40 -14.50
N PRO A 735 33.26 4.13 -14.79
CA PRO A 735 33.28 5.58 -14.92
C PRO A 735 33.89 6.23 -13.67
N ASN A 736 34.92 7.04 -13.84
CA ASN A 736 35.53 7.82 -12.77
C ASN A 736 34.65 9.03 -12.47
N LEU A 737 33.72 8.89 -11.53
CA LEU A 737 32.74 9.91 -11.18
C LEU A 737 33.41 11.22 -10.77
N PHE A 738 34.55 11.16 -10.07
CA PHE A 738 35.28 12.35 -9.66
C PHE A 738 35.84 13.13 -10.87
N ALA A 739 36.47 12.44 -11.82
CA ALA A 739 36.97 13.05 -13.05
C ALA A 739 35.83 13.62 -13.90
N LEU A 740 34.76 12.84 -14.08
CA LEU A 740 33.58 13.24 -14.85
C LEU A 740 32.87 14.45 -14.22
N ALA A 741 32.68 14.47 -12.90
CA ALA A 741 32.07 15.62 -12.20
C ALA A 741 32.96 16.87 -12.30
N THR A 742 34.29 16.71 -12.25
CA THR A 742 35.25 17.80 -12.43
C THR A 742 35.16 18.39 -13.84
N LEU A 743 35.10 17.55 -14.88
CA LEU A 743 34.92 17.99 -16.26
C LEU A 743 33.54 18.63 -16.48
N PHE A 744 32.48 18.05 -15.93
CA PHE A 744 31.11 18.55 -16.08
C PHE A 744 30.91 19.95 -15.47
N THR A 745 31.53 20.21 -14.32
CA THR A 745 31.45 21.49 -13.61
C THR A 745 32.38 22.56 -14.18
N ASN A 746 33.31 22.20 -15.06
CA ASN A 746 34.19 23.16 -15.73
C ASN A 746 33.46 23.88 -16.87
N GLU A 747 33.12 25.15 -16.65
CA GLU A 747 32.40 25.98 -17.63
C GLU A 747 33.18 26.24 -18.93
N SER A 748 34.49 25.98 -18.95
CA SER A 748 35.32 26.10 -20.16
C SER A 748 35.10 24.94 -21.14
N ILE A 749 34.54 23.82 -20.68
CA ILE A 749 34.23 22.66 -21.52
C ILE A 749 32.98 22.98 -22.37
N PRO A 750 33.03 22.75 -23.70
CA PRO A 750 31.89 22.97 -24.59
C PRO A 750 30.61 22.30 -24.08
N HIS A 751 29.47 22.96 -24.27
CA HIS A 751 28.17 22.43 -23.82
C HIS A 751 27.88 21.03 -24.35
N GLN A 752 28.22 20.75 -25.61
CA GLN A 752 28.00 19.42 -26.22
C GLN A 752 28.79 18.34 -25.50
N ASP A 753 30.04 18.61 -25.14
CA ASP A 753 30.88 17.68 -24.39
C ASP A 753 30.35 17.50 -22.96
N ARG A 754 29.82 18.55 -22.33
CA ARG A 754 29.17 18.44 -21.02
C ARG A 754 27.88 17.61 -21.06
N VAL A 755 27.11 17.67 -22.15
CA VAL A 755 25.96 16.78 -22.37
C VAL A 755 26.43 15.33 -22.52
N TRP A 756 27.49 15.09 -23.28
CA TRP A 756 28.06 13.75 -23.41
C TRP A 756 28.63 13.22 -22.08
N ILE A 757 29.34 14.05 -21.31
CA ILE A 757 29.83 13.69 -19.96
C ILE A 757 28.66 13.34 -19.03
N MET A 758 27.56 14.09 -19.08
CA MET A 758 26.34 13.75 -18.34
C MET A 758 25.81 12.37 -18.73
N THR A 759 25.83 12.02 -20.03
CA THR A 759 25.46 10.68 -20.50
C THR A 759 26.38 9.61 -19.90
N VAL A 760 27.69 9.83 -19.81
CA VAL A 760 28.59 8.86 -19.15
C VAL A 760 28.32 8.74 -17.64
N ILE A 761 27.85 9.81 -16.97
CA ILE A 761 27.52 9.75 -15.54
C ILE A 761 26.24 8.95 -15.28
N TYR A 762 25.22 9.09 -16.12
CA TYR A 762 23.88 8.54 -15.89
C TYR A 762 23.51 7.34 -16.78
N GLY A 763 24.45 6.88 -17.62
CA GLY A 763 24.20 5.89 -18.68
C GLY A 763 23.68 6.52 -19.96
N GLY A 764 23.80 5.80 -21.07
CA GLY A 764 23.26 6.21 -22.37
C GLY A 764 21.73 6.21 -22.43
N GLN A 765 21.08 5.47 -21.52
CA GLN A 765 19.63 5.29 -21.41
C GLN A 765 18.98 4.82 -22.71
N ILE A 766 19.71 4.05 -23.52
CA ILE A 766 19.19 3.49 -24.78
C ILE A 766 18.23 2.32 -24.54
N ASP A 767 18.39 1.63 -23.40
CA ASP A 767 17.51 0.56 -22.92
C ASP A 767 17.52 0.48 -21.38
N GLN A 768 16.86 -0.55 -20.82
CA GLN A 768 16.75 -0.75 -19.37
C GLN A 768 18.06 -1.17 -18.69
N TYR A 769 19.05 -1.63 -19.44
CA TYR A 769 20.35 -2.07 -18.93
C TYR A 769 21.38 -0.94 -18.98
N ASP A 770 21.23 0.04 -19.87
CA ASP A 770 22.12 1.20 -20.02
C ASP A 770 21.78 2.37 -19.06
N LEU A 771 21.59 2.04 -17.78
CA LEU A 771 21.35 2.99 -16.69
C LEU A 771 22.44 2.87 -15.63
N HIS A 772 23.18 3.95 -15.36
CA HIS A 772 24.19 3.95 -14.30
C HIS A 772 23.50 4.23 -12.96
N LYS A 773 23.44 3.22 -12.09
CA LYS A 773 22.73 3.25 -10.80
C LYS A 773 23.65 3.64 -9.63
N VAL A 774 24.96 3.57 -9.83
CA VAL A 774 25.99 3.93 -8.85
C VAL A 774 27.17 4.59 -9.57
N GLY A 775 27.83 5.53 -8.91
CA GLY A 775 29.06 6.13 -9.43
C GLY A 775 30.23 5.93 -8.46
N PHE A 776 31.43 5.80 -9.01
CA PHE A 776 32.63 5.43 -8.26
C PHE A 776 33.69 6.52 -8.32
N ASP A 777 34.29 6.81 -7.18
CA ASP A 777 35.69 7.23 -7.13
C ASP A 777 36.56 6.04 -6.67
N GLU A 778 37.87 6.25 -6.64
CA GLU A 778 38.81 5.20 -6.24
C GLU A 778 38.56 4.69 -4.82
N ALA A 779 38.24 5.57 -3.87
CA ALA A 779 38.02 5.17 -2.48
C ALA A 779 36.74 4.32 -2.34
N ILE A 780 35.65 4.70 -3.01
CA ILE A 780 34.38 3.99 -2.99
C ILE A 780 34.55 2.61 -3.64
N LEU A 781 35.18 2.53 -4.82
CA LEU A 781 35.38 1.25 -5.51
C LEU A 781 36.23 0.29 -4.66
N LEU A 782 37.34 0.78 -4.11
CA LEU A 782 38.21 -0.03 -3.25
C LEU A 782 37.50 -0.52 -1.98
N ALA A 783 36.60 0.29 -1.40
CA ALA A 783 35.82 -0.13 -0.24
C ALA A 783 34.89 -1.32 -0.57
N TYR A 784 34.17 -1.26 -1.69
CA TYR A 784 33.31 -2.36 -2.13
C TYR A 784 34.11 -3.62 -2.50
N LEU A 785 35.22 -3.47 -3.22
CA LEU A 785 36.11 -4.59 -3.55
C LEU A 785 36.68 -5.26 -2.28
N THR A 786 37.12 -4.46 -1.31
CA THR A 786 37.63 -4.98 -0.03
C THR A 786 36.53 -5.72 0.72
N GLN A 787 35.31 -5.18 0.76
CA GLN A 787 34.16 -5.82 1.42
C GLN A 787 33.77 -7.15 0.75
N ALA A 788 34.01 -7.30 -0.55
CA ALA A 788 33.75 -8.52 -1.31
C ALA A 788 34.87 -9.57 -1.19
N GLY A 789 36.00 -9.27 -0.53
CA GLY A 789 37.10 -10.20 -0.28
C GLY A 789 38.33 -10.01 -1.18
N PHE A 790 38.37 -8.97 -2.00
CA PHE A 790 39.53 -8.66 -2.84
C PHE A 790 40.62 -7.88 -2.07
N CYS A 791 41.87 -8.00 -2.51
CA CYS A 791 43.03 -7.25 -2.01
C CYS A 791 44.07 -7.01 -3.12
N GLU A 792 45.23 -6.48 -2.75
CA GLU A 792 46.35 -6.17 -3.65
C GLU A 792 45.91 -5.30 -4.85
N PHE A 793 45.36 -4.13 -4.55
CA PHE A 793 44.85 -3.20 -5.54
C PHE A 793 45.98 -2.50 -6.29
N THR A 794 45.92 -2.51 -7.61
CA THR A 794 46.82 -1.74 -8.48
C THR A 794 46.00 -0.96 -9.49
N ARG A 795 46.23 0.35 -9.56
CA ARG A 795 45.59 1.23 -10.54
C ARG A 795 46.40 1.28 -11.83
N TYR A 796 45.71 1.24 -12.96
CA TYR A 796 46.29 1.35 -14.30
C TYR A 796 45.68 2.51 -15.08
N ASP A 797 46.41 3.03 -16.05
CA ASP A 797 45.85 3.95 -17.04
C ASP A 797 45.11 3.17 -18.14
N ASP A 798 45.64 2.02 -18.53
CA ASP A 798 45.09 1.07 -19.50
C ASP A 798 45.57 -0.34 -19.12
N PHE A 799 44.70 -1.34 -19.22
CA PHE A 799 45.07 -2.74 -19.03
C PHE A 799 45.74 -3.36 -20.26
N GLY A 800 45.61 -2.75 -21.44
CA GLY A 800 46.16 -3.22 -22.71
C GLY A 800 45.47 -4.47 -23.25
N LEU A 801 44.21 -4.70 -22.87
CA LEU A 801 43.45 -5.90 -23.22
C LEU A 801 42.52 -5.67 -24.42
N PHE A 802 41.63 -4.68 -24.32
CA PHE A 802 40.58 -4.42 -25.32
C PHE A 802 40.47 -2.92 -25.62
N ALA A 803 40.11 -2.57 -26.86
CA ALA A 803 39.83 -1.20 -27.25
C ALA A 803 38.39 -0.81 -26.87
N ASP A 804 38.12 -0.63 -25.58
CA ASP A 804 36.79 -0.35 -25.01
C ASP A 804 36.77 0.90 -24.12
N SER A 805 35.73 1.05 -23.30
CA SER A 805 35.53 2.20 -22.43
C SER A 805 36.63 2.42 -21.38
N SER A 806 37.47 1.41 -21.12
CA SER A 806 38.59 1.47 -20.17
C SER A 806 39.69 2.46 -20.57
N ILE A 807 39.84 2.76 -21.88
CA ILE A 807 40.87 3.66 -22.41
C ILE A 807 40.34 5.06 -22.74
N LEU A 808 39.12 5.39 -22.31
CA LEU A 808 38.51 6.68 -22.64
C LEU A 808 39.22 7.86 -21.97
N VAL A 809 39.60 8.83 -22.80
CA VAL A 809 40.20 10.10 -22.41
C VAL A 809 39.37 11.24 -22.99
N VAL A 810 39.02 12.21 -22.15
CA VAL A 810 38.23 13.38 -22.53
C VAL A 810 38.92 14.62 -22.01
N HIS A 811 39.22 15.57 -22.90
CA HIS A 811 39.97 16.80 -22.56
C HIS A 811 41.25 16.49 -21.77
N ASP A 812 42.07 15.57 -22.31
CA ASP A 812 43.34 15.08 -21.74
C ASP A 812 43.20 14.43 -20.34
N THR A 813 41.98 14.11 -19.92
CA THR A 813 41.67 13.49 -18.63
C THR A 813 41.15 12.08 -18.85
N PRO A 814 41.83 11.04 -18.33
CA PRO A 814 41.26 9.69 -18.28
C PRO A 814 39.96 9.68 -17.47
N ILE A 815 38.89 9.20 -18.08
CA ILE A 815 37.55 9.18 -17.46
C ILE A 815 37.15 7.78 -16.97
N SER A 816 37.99 6.78 -17.19
CA SER A 816 37.83 5.45 -16.61
C SER A 816 38.70 5.27 -15.37
N LEU A 817 38.17 4.58 -14.38
CA LEU A 817 38.90 4.13 -13.20
C LEU A 817 39.20 2.64 -13.37
N ASN A 818 40.46 2.32 -13.70
CA ASN A 818 40.90 0.96 -14.00
C ASN A 818 41.67 0.39 -12.81
N ILE A 819 41.08 -0.58 -12.12
CA ILE A 819 41.65 -1.24 -10.93
C ILE A 819 41.81 -2.73 -11.17
N GLN A 820 43.03 -3.22 -10.98
CA GLN A 820 43.30 -4.63 -10.80
C GLN A 820 43.23 -4.99 -9.31
N ALA A 821 42.54 -6.07 -8.97
CA ALA A 821 42.50 -6.66 -7.65
C ALA A 821 42.74 -8.18 -7.71
N LYS A 822 43.06 -8.81 -6.58
CA LYS A 822 43.23 -10.25 -6.46
C LYS A 822 42.32 -10.86 -5.42
N VAL A 823 41.96 -12.13 -5.61
CA VAL A 823 41.30 -12.96 -4.59
C VAL A 823 42.31 -13.32 -3.51
N CYS A 824 42.03 -12.91 -2.26
CA CYS A 824 42.84 -13.22 -1.09
C CYS A 824 42.46 -14.59 -0.52
N LYS A 825 43.34 -15.16 0.32
CA LYS A 825 43.06 -16.41 1.04
C LYS A 825 42.22 -16.22 2.28
#